data_AF-A0A955F064-F1
#
_entry.id   AF-A0A955F064-F1
#
_cell.length_a   1.000
_cell.length_b   1.000
_cell.length_c   1.000
_cell.angle_alpha   90.00
_cell.angle_beta   90.00
_cell.angle_gamma   90.00
#
_symmetry.space_group_name_H-M   'P 1'
#
loop_
_entity.id
_entity.type
_entity.pdbx_description
1 polymer ?
#
loop_
_entity_poly.entity_id
_entity_poly.type
_entity_poly.pdbx_seq_one_letter_code
_entity_poly.pdbx_strand_id
1 'polypeptide(L)'
;MPPDFGYRPLALILVLGLSRSLCGQALPAPEPGVERETLIKSALESYDRARARDDRSEARVHLLRVLEEAPDSESALRGLLEVSTDDRDFVTLVAHLYARTAIDDRGRIKIDGKHRKLFPKDDGWPIRLAEGRAAALREWESFLEREKKRLAKTGAAGLALRNAAPLIRDLLRESPAYQAARSHDLEELLVPSPTDDRALLAEIESLMGQALAAGRYGIALRAALCLQGLHRQAGQSDLEGPPAPKLDAGQAQSAASAIARARAALAAEPLTVETMEAMTPEEREAFTAAHVDPTNPGVAVSPNGLYRVETICGFETLLGVASTVEFHHRRLAGWYGVDPFEGTPGLVRVVPEAHGLEAEGSPYWWAGGFQGGNVTTLKFAVGNIEGLGHTLTHELTHRFDGVLFPFQPSWVVEGKASWTGGAYAATTDESFVDNHASYGTIETALIKGYGRVDNLEKLIEGTIEDYRDNYTAGYALYVFLRTWEVEGNAIYAERLLDYLKGAMKGRRAPKKWFVDRFCDGKDGRPEGFEAFATDFAAFLKGFHWLSRADWIARYVGRPGKRPRSEWVYDRPTWTFARHRAEPFFGQDQLRVAGLLMNEVGETEGAIRLLFRSLELDEWDRGVVATLTGLLRQKNRLDEAWWLLAEDARRDADWADPLEPAPFVKTLPKTKKLLEDLASAAADYRKGGLRVLESRLVSEQRRLARVLGLPLMRYEADALTADASGPLFDPPKRRLDFFGWAEDRLTDHDEHRVADLWFVDEAGGDLHVGRNKPREGTGQLDARAHKRHSYVRTKDWQDAGRYRIEGRVAFTTSYVSGTIVLGHARRDRNVRFSFNAGDYMYAIGQKEEKPKFESLSWSLGGLRDRDGGLPGANPGGRFEFKGAQPSFKFILEVDGARAHAFIENRWVGTYHTVDGQPIEGYVGFGSTFGAFKLQGATVTRLDRAAEAGVRGLGPEGLDLTRDGQDLEATLRNRDVRGMPRVGGGLVVAWIPRTLTKDDELDVDDIIGSARFALRGIRDGLEDHRLPQELALALPADLPEEDRLALAEEFGSEGHPLRVLVHHRKHYIFDLKRPNMPHEPMPVLMYVDPHAVLRICEIYAVGRRGIPERLAHWGRVFRPL
;
A
#
# COMPACT_ATOMS: atom_id res chain seq x y z
N MET A 1 -36.10 53.98 -8.87
CA MET A 1 -35.50 55.33 -8.75
C MET A 1 -35.41 55.71 -7.28
N PRO A 2 -34.34 56.41 -6.86
CA PRO A 2 -33.76 56.43 -5.50
C PRO A 2 -34.09 57.76 -4.75
N PRO A 3 -33.56 58.08 -3.54
CA PRO A 3 -32.14 58.40 -3.19
C PRO A 3 -31.73 57.83 -1.79
N ASP A 4 -30.53 57.91 -1.18
CA ASP A 4 -29.18 58.45 -1.43
C ASP A 4 -28.27 57.79 -0.35
N PHE A 5 -27.09 57.27 -0.69
CA PHE A 5 -26.01 57.10 0.29
C PHE A 5 -24.65 57.33 -0.36
N GLY A 6 -23.94 58.33 0.18
CA GLY A 6 -22.67 58.85 -0.28
C GLY A 6 -21.45 58.00 0.05
N TYR A 7 -20.37 58.34 -0.66
CA TYR A 7 -19.10 57.65 -0.81
C TYR A 7 -18.14 57.72 0.41
N ARG A 8 -17.46 56.57 0.64
CA ARG A 8 -16.05 56.36 1.09
C ARG A 8 -15.67 56.59 2.58
N PRO A 9 -14.84 55.69 3.16
CA PRO A 9 -13.41 55.69 2.83
C PRO A 9 -12.92 54.37 2.21
N LEU A 10 -12.67 54.40 0.89
CA LEU A 10 -11.94 53.37 0.14
C LEU A 10 -10.41 53.41 0.40
N ALA A 11 -9.93 54.28 1.30
CA ALA A 11 -8.49 54.49 1.50
C ALA A 11 -7.85 53.45 2.46
N LEU A 12 -8.62 52.82 3.37
CA LEU A 12 -8.06 51.86 4.33
C LEU A 12 -8.04 50.41 3.79
N ILE A 13 -8.94 50.07 2.87
CA ILE A 13 -9.01 48.74 2.22
C ILE A 13 -7.94 48.61 1.12
N LEU A 14 -7.51 49.71 0.50
CA LEU A 14 -6.42 49.69 -0.48
C LEU A 14 -5.03 49.53 0.17
N VAL A 15 -4.82 50.00 1.41
CA VAL A 15 -3.53 49.83 2.11
C VAL A 15 -3.39 48.43 2.75
N LEU A 16 -4.49 47.79 3.16
CA LEU A 16 -4.49 46.40 3.65
C LEU A 16 -4.62 45.35 2.52
N GLY A 17 -5.08 45.74 1.33
CA GLY A 17 -5.11 44.90 0.13
C GLY A 17 -3.78 44.81 -0.63
N LEU A 18 -2.93 45.84 -0.54
CA LEU A 18 -1.64 45.87 -1.23
C LEU A 18 -0.55 45.05 -0.51
N SER A 19 -0.61 44.88 0.81
CA SER A 19 0.31 44.01 1.56
C SER A 19 0.00 42.50 1.39
N ARG A 20 -1.26 42.13 1.10
CA ARG A 20 -1.64 40.75 0.75
C ARG A 20 -1.23 40.32 -0.66
N SER A 21 -0.96 41.25 -1.57
CA SER A 21 -0.67 40.92 -2.98
C SER A 21 0.82 40.78 -3.29
N LEU A 22 1.74 41.24 -2.43
CA LEU A 22 3.18 41.25 -2.73
C LEU A 22 3.95 40.04 -2.19
N CYS A 23 3.41 39.30 -1.21
CA CYS A 23 4.02 38.05 -0.72
C CYS A 23 3.28 36.77 -1.16
N GLY A 24 2.14 36.87 -1.86
CA GLY A 24 1.25 35.74 -2.15
C GLY A 24 0.84 35.57 -3.61
N GLN A 25 1.35 36.37 -4.56
CA GLN A 25 1.12 36.09 -5.97
C GLN A 25 1.96 34.88 -6.39
N ALA A 26 1.29 33.74 -6.59
CA ALA A 26 1.83 32.69 -7.44
C ALA A 26 2.13 33.32 -8.81
N LEU A 27 3.41 33.52 -9.12
CA LEU A 27 3.83 33.88 -10.45
C LEU A 27 3.31 32.81 -11.42
N PRO A 28 2.92 33.17 -12.66
CA PRO A 28 2.58 32.19 -13.66
C PRO A 28 3.72 31.17 -13.76
N ALA A 29 3.36 29.90 -13.71
CA ALA A 29 4.31 28.81 -13.94
C ALA A 29 5.09 29.10 -15.24
N PRO A 30 6.39 28.79 -15.30
CA PRO A 30 7.13 28.92 -16.55
C PRO A 30 6.38 28.19 -17.67
N GLU A 31 6.43 28.74 -18.89
CA GLU A 31 5.89 28.02 -20.04
C GLU A 31 6.57 26.65 -20.12
N PRO A 32 5.81 25.58 -20.33
CA PRO A 32 6.38 24.24 -20.35
C PRO A 32 7.37 24.09 -21.51
N GLY A 33 8.58 23.59 -21.23
CA GLY A 33 9.61 23.36 -22.26
C GLY A 33 10.82 24.31 -22.25
N VAL A 34 11.00 25.14 -21.21
CA VAL A 34 12.17 26.03 -21.08
C VAL A 34 13.29 25.36 -20.28
N GLU A 35 14.52 25.41 -20.80
CA GLU A 35 15.69 24.77 -20.18
C GLU A 35 15.96 25.34 -18.78
N ARG A 36 16.42 24.48 -17.85
CA ARG A 36 16.74 24.86 -16.45
C ARG A 36 17.68 26.05 -16.38
N GLU A 37 18.76 26.02 -17.16
CA GLU A 37 19.73 27.12 -17.22
C GLU A 37 19.08 28.41 -17.74
N THR A 38 18.14 28.30 -18.68
CA THR A 38 17.37 29.44 -19.20
C THR A 38 16.40 30.02 -18.18
N LEU A 39 15.73 29.18 -17.36
CA LEU A 39 14.87 29.64 -16.27
C LEU A 39 15.67 30.36 -15.18
N ILE A 40 16.79 29.76 -14.75
CA ILE A 40 17.71 30.38 -13.78
C ILE A 40 18.24 31.70 -14.32
N LYS A 41 18.71 31.72 -15.58
CA LYS A 41 19.23 32.91 -16.23
C LYS A 41 18.17 34.00 -16.37
N SER A 42 16.95 33.66 -16.82
CA SER A 42 15.84 34.60 -16.94
C SER A 42 15.42 35.17 -15.58
N ALA A 43 15.43 34.35 -14.53
CA ALA A 43 15.14 34.81 -13.17
C ALA A 43 16.25 35.74 -12.67
N LEU A 44 17.53 35.42 -12.91
CA LEU A 44 18.67 36.27 -12.58
C LEU A 44 18.67 37.59 -13.35
N GLU A 45 18.34 37.58 -14.65
CA GLU A 45 18.20 38.80 -15.46
C GLU A 45 17.04 39.67 -14.97
N SER A 46 15.94 39.06 -14.54
CA SER A 46 14.81 39.79 -13.96
C SER A 46 15.16 40.36 -12.59
N TYR A 47 15.93 39.62 -11.78
CA TYR A 47 16.55 40.12 -10.57
C TYR A 47 17.46 41.33 -10.84
N ASP A 48 18.34 41.27 -11.85
CA ASP A 48 19.23 42.39 -12.18
C ASP A 48 18.45 43.63 -12.63
N ARG A 49 17.37 43.45 -13.41
CA ARG A 49 16.46 44.54 -13.79
C ARG A 49 15.72 45.12 -12.59
N ALA A 50 15.19 44.29 -11.69
CA ALA A 50 14.53 44.73 -10.47
C ALA A 50 15.51 45.50 -9.57
N ARG A 51 16.72 44.98 -9.38
CA ARG A 51 17.80 45.62 -8.63
C ARG A 51 18.23 46.96 -9.25
N ALA A 52 18.33 47.05 -10.58
CA ALA A 52 18.65 48.29 -11.27
C ALA A 52 17.56 49.37 -11.09
N ARG A 53 16.31 48.96 -10.84
CA ARG A 53 15.19 49.83 -10.48
C ARG A 53 15.07 50.11 -8.97
N ASP A 54 15.98 49.57 -8.15
CA ASP A 54 15.89 49.54 -6.68
C ASP A 54 14.58 48.91 -6.15
N ASP A 55 13.94 48.03 -6.93
CA ASP A 55 12.77 47.26 -6.52
C ASP A 55 13.20 45.98 -5.81
N ARG A 56 13.45 46.12 -4.50
CA ARG A 56 13.96 45.03 -3.65
C ARG A 56 12.96 43.89 -3.47
N SER A 57 11.66 44.20 -3.44
CA SER A 57 10.61 43.20 -3.29
C SER A 57 10.52 42.30 -4.51
N GLU A 58 10.52 42.87 -5.72
CA GLU A 58 10.55 42.11 -6.96
C GLU A 58 11.86 41.31 -7.11
N ALA A 59 13.01 41.92 -6.76
CA ALA A 59 14.31 41.24 -6.75
C ALA A 59 14.31 39.99 -5.85
N ARG A 60 13.74 40.10 -4.63
CA ARG A 60 13.61 38.98 -3.68
C ARG A 60 12.80 37.82 -4.27
N VAL A 61 11.68 38.11 -4.94
CA VAL A 61 10.82 37.08 -5.56
C VAL A 61 11.59 36.31 -6.64
N HIS A 62 12.34 37.00 -7.50
CA HIS A 62 13.13 36.35 -8.54
C HIS A 62 14.26 35.49 -7.99
N LEU A 63 14.92 35.90 -6.91
CA LEU A 63 15.95 35.10 -6.25
C LEU A 63 15.39 33.86 -5.57
N LEU A 64 14.21 33.95 -4.94
CA LEU A 64 13.51 32.78 -4.41
C LEU A 64 13.17 31.77 -5.53
N ARG A 65 12.76 32.25 -6.70
CA ARG A 65 12.55 31.41 -7.89
C ARG A 65 13.82 30.72 -8.37
N VAL A 66 14.98 31.40 -8.29
CA VAL A 66 16.27 30.73 -8.56
C VAL A 66 16.51 29.59 -7.58
N LEU A 67 16.15 29.74 -6.29
CA LEU A 67 16.31 28.68 -5.30
C LEU A 67 15.33 27.50 -5.49
N GLU A 68 14.22 27.67 -6.20
CA GLU A 68 13.36 26.53 -6.59
C GLU A 68 14.05 25.64 -7.64
N GLU A 69 14.77 26.26 -8.58
CA GLU A 69 15.47 25.56 -9.67
C GLU A 69 16.90 25.15 -9.30
N ALA A 70 17.55 25.90 -8.41
CA ALA A 70 18.90 25.67 -7.88
C ALA A 70 18.93 25.98 -6.38
N PRO A 71 18.43 25.05 -5.53
CA PRO A 71 18.35 25.18 -4.06
C PRO A 71 19.64 25.58 -3.37
N ASP A 72 20.77 25.27 -4.00
CA ASP A 72 22.14 25.48 -3.56
C ASP A 72 22.83 26.69 -4.23
N SER A 73 22.07 27.51 -4.97
CA SER A 73 22.62 28.66 -5.67
C SER A 73 23.21 29.69 -4.70
N GLU A 74 24.54 29.68 -4.58
CA GLU A 74 25.29 30.64 -3.78
C GLU A 74 24.99 32.08 -4.23
N SER A 75 24.86 32.31 -5.55
CA SER A 75 24.55 33.62 -6.11
C SER A 75 23.16 34.10 -5.72
N ALA A 76 22.16 33.21 -5.65
CA ALA A 76 20.81 33.57 -5.22
C ALA A 76 20.76 33.87 -3.72
N LEU A 77 21.38 33.03 -2.88
CA LEU A 77 21.46 33.26 -1.44
C LEU A 77 22.21 34.55 -1.11
N ARG A 78 23.32 34.83 -1.81
CA ARG A 78 24.03 36.11 -1.70
C ARG A 78 23.14 37.28 -2.10
N GLY A 79 22.47 37.19 -3.25
CA GLY A 79 21.54 38.23 -3.70
C GLY A 79 20.43 38.50 -2.67
N LEU A 80 19.92 37.46 -2.01
CA LEU A 80 18.90 37.61 -0.96
C LEU A 80 19.43 38.37 0.25
N LEU A 81 20.69 38.14 0.66
CA LEU A 81 21.34 38.92 1.72
C LEU A 81 21.53 40.39 1.33
N GLU A 82 21.78 40.67 0.04
CA GLU A 82 21.95 42.04 -0.47
C GLU A 82 20.62 42.82 -0.50
N VAL A 83 19.52 42.17 -0.91
CA VAL A 83 18.24 42.88 -1.15
C VAL A 83 17.28 42.87 0.05
N SER A 84 17.36 41.89 0.95
CA SER A 84 16.36 41.68 2.03
C SER A 84 16.69 42.38 3.35
N THR A 85 17.49 43.45 3.31
CA THR A 85 18.06 44.13 4.50
C THR A 85 17.04 44.71 5.48
N ASP A 86 15.77 44.81 5.09
CA ASP A 86 14.64 45.30 5.87
C ASP A 86 14.03 44.25 6.81
N ASP A 87 14.32 42.96 6.60
CA ASP A 87 13.79 41.83 7.38
C ASP A 87 14.92 41.07 8.07
N ARG A 88 15.18 41.43 9.34
CA ARG A 88 16.27 40.83 10.13
C ARG A 88 16.10 39.33 10.32
N ASP A 89 14.87 38.83 10.48
CA ASP A 89 14.60 37.39 10.70
C ASP A 89 14.93 36.62 9.42
N PHE A 90 14.42 37.07 8.28
CA PHE A 90 14.71 36.48 6.98
C PHE A 90 16.19 36.60 6.56
N VAL A 91 16.85 37.74 6.77
CA VAL A 91 18.30 37.87 6.45
C VAL A 91 19.13 36.89 7.27
N THR A 92 18.80 36.74 8.56
CA THR A 92 19.51 35.80 9.42
C THR A 92 19.26 34.36 8.99
N LEU A 93 18.03 34.03 8.61
CA LEU A 93 17.65 32.75 8.01
C LEU A 93 18.46 32.43 6.73
N VAL A 94 18.56 33.39 5.81
CA VAL A 94 19.35 33.26 4.58
C VAL A 94 20.84 33.12 4.91
N ALA A 95 21.36 33.81 5.93
CA ALA A 95 22.75 33.67 6.36
C ALA A 95 23.06 32.25 6.87
N HIS A 96 22.14 31.62 7.61
CA HIS A 96 22.26 30.20 8.00
C HIS A 96 22.32 29.28 6.78
N LEU A 97 21.44 29.49 5.80
CA LEU A 97 21.43 28.71 4.57
C LEU A 97 22.73 28.89 3.78
N TYR A 98 23.17 30.13 3.56
CA TYR A 98 24.42 30.45 2.87
C TYR A 98 25.64 29.83 3.56
N ALA A 99 25.69 29.87 4.89
CA ALA A 99 26.80 29.27 5.64
C ALA A 99 26.87 27.74 5.47
N ARG A 100 25.72 27.06 5.36
CA ARG A 100 25.65 25.61 5.10
C ARG A 100 26.04 25.28 3.66
N THR A 101 25.57 26.04 2.67
CA THR A 101 25.96 25.85 1.26
C THR A 101 27.44 26.13 1.00
N ALA A 102 28.06 27.00 1.80
CA ALA A 102 29.48 27.34 1.74
C ALA A 102 30.42 26.26 2.34
N ILE A 103 29.89 25.13 2.83
CA ILE A 103 30.68 23.99 3.27
C ILE A 103 31.26 23.27 2.06
N ASP A 104 32.59 23.16 1.99
CA ASP A 104 33.30 22.50 0.89
C ASP A 104 33.30 20.96 1.00
N ASP A 105 33.91 20.31 0.02
CA ASP A 105 34.13 18.86 -0.08
C ASP A 105 34.87 18.22 1.11
N ARG A 106 35.54 19.03 1.94
CA ARG A 106 36.27 18.62 3.15
C ARG A 106 35.53 18.97 4.43
N GLY A 107 34.33 19.53 4.34
CA GLY A 107 33.52 19.91 5.48
C GLY A 107 34.05 21.16 6.19
N ARG A 108 34.69 22.07 5.44
CA ARG A 108 35.17 23.38 5.91
C ARG A 108 34.33 24.49 5.29
N ILE A 109 33.96 25.49 6.09
CA ILE A 109 33.22 26.65 5.59
C ILE A 109 34.18 27.57 4.82
N LYS A 110 33.81 27.92 3.59
CA LYS A 110 34.52 28.87 2.73
C LYS A 110 33.60 30.04 2.36
N ILE A 111 33.62 31.09 3.19
CA ILE A 111 32.92 32.34 2.92
C ILE A 111 33.95 33.44 2.68
N ASP A 112 33.90 34.11 1.52
CA ASP A 112 34.75 35.29 1.25
C ASP A 112 34.50 36.37 2.33
N GLY A 113 35.58 37.00 2.82
CA GLY A 113 35.50 38.12 3.75
C GLY A 113 34.64 39.28 3.26
N LYS A 114 34.42 39.44 1.94
CA LYS A 114 33.43 40.38 1.39
C LYS A 114 32.00 39.94 1.63
N HIS A 115 31.68 38.67 1.39
CA HIS A 115 30.33 38.12 1.60
C HIS A 115 29.99 38.00 3.09
N ARG A 116 30.99 37.69 3.94
CA ARG A 116 30.82 37.67 5.40
C ARG A 116 30.35 39.03 5.95
N LYS A 117 30.63 40.15 5.29
CA LYS A 117 30.14 41.48 5.69
C LYS A 117 28.63 41.67 5.47
N LEU A 118 28.00 40.82 4.67
CA LEU A 118 26.54 40.82 4.44
C LEU A 118 25.79 40.12 5.58
N PHE A 119 26.49 39.35 6.42
CA PHE A 119 25.88 38.68 7.57
C PHE A 119 25.56 39.72 8.67
N PRO A 120 24.57 39.45 9.53
CA PRO A 120 24.31 40.28 10.70
C PRO A 120 25.58 40.39 11.56
N LYS A 121 26.10 41.61 11.78
CA LYS A 121 27.43 41.86 12.34
C LYS A 121 27.64 41.29 13.76
N ASP A 122 26.57 41.20 14.53
CA ASP A 122 26.58 40.74 15.93
C ASP A 122 26.14 39.28 16.08
N ASP A 123 26.01 38.53 14.97
CA ASP A 123 25.52 37.15 14.99
C ASP A 123 26.56 36.14 14.47
N GLY A 124 27.13 35.38 15.40
CA GLY A 124 28.08 34.30 15.10
C GLY A 124 27.43 32.93 14.84
N TRP A 125 26.12 32.78 15.07
CA TRP A 125 25.44 31.50 15.00
C TRP A 125 25.44 30.86 13.60
N PRO A 126 25.23 31.58 12.48
CA PRO A 126 25.24 30.98 11.15
C PRO A 126 26.48 30.13 10.85
N ILE A 127 27.66 30.67 11.15
CA ILE A 127 28.94 29.99 10.92
C ILE A 127 29.12 28.85 11.93
N ARG A 128 28.85 29.11 13.22
CA ARG A 128 29.03 28.11 14.28
C ARG A 128 28.14 26.88 14.10
N LEU A 129 26.87 27.06 13.73
CA LEU A 129 25.96 25.93 13.49
C LEU A 129 26.35 25.14 12.24
N ALA A 130 26.80 25.81 11.17
CA ALA A 130 27.29 25.14 9.97
C ALA A 130 28.58 24.32 10.27
N GLU A 131 29.51 24.85 11.06
CA GLU A 131 30.71 24.12 11.53
C GLU A 131 30.33 22.93 12.43
N GLY A 132 29.40 23.14 13.36
CA GLY A 132 28.87 22.09 14.24
C GLY A 132 28.22 20.96 13.45
N ARG A 133 27.45 21.28 12.41
CA ARG A 133 26.83 20.32 11.50
C ARG A 133 27.87 19.50 10.73
N ALA A 134 28.88 20.16 10.15
CA ALA A 134 29.99 19.46 9.48
C ALA A 134 30.78 18.56 10.45
N ALA A 135 30.96 18.98 11.71
CA ALA A 135 31.60 18.16 12.73
C ALA A 135 30.76 16.96 13.15
N ALA A 136 29.44 17.11 13.29
CA ALA A 136 28.52 16.01 13.57
C ALA A 136 28.50 15.00 12.41
N LEU A 137 28.51 15.46 11.15
CA LEU A 137 28.57 14.59 9.98
C LEU A 137 29.81 13.67 9.99
N ARG A 138 31.01 14.23 10.20
CA ARG A 138 32.26 13.45 10.31
C ARG A 138 32.25 12.45 11.47
N GLU A 139 31.59 12.81 12.56
CA GLU A 139 31.39 11.92 13.70
C GLU A 139 30.47 10.74 13.35
N TRP A 140 29.38 10.99 12.61
CA TRP A 140 28.49 9.95 12.09
C TRP A 140 29.16 9.06 11.05
N GLU A 141 29.97 9.59 10.14
CA GLU A 141 30.80 8.79 9.23
C GLU A 141 31.69 7.81 10.01
N SER A 142 32.37 8.32 11.05
CA SER A 142 33.20 7.50 11.93
C SER A 142 32.39 6.46 12.71
N PHE A 143 31.14 6.78 13.07
CA PHE A 143 30.22 5.83 13.70
C PHE A 143 29.83 4.70 12.74
N LEU A 144 29.41 5.03 11.52
CA LEU A 144 29.03 4.03 10.49
C LEU A 144 30.18 3.08 10.16
N GLU A 145 31.41 3.59 10.04
CA GLU A 145 32.60 2.75 9.79
C GLU A 145 32.85 1.72 10.90
N ARG A 146 32.58 2.10 12.16
CA ARG A 146 32.66 1.16 13.29
C ARG A 146 31.55 0.12 13.21
N GLU A 147 30.34 0.53 12.86
CA GLU A 147 29.18 -0.36 12.71
C GLU A 147 29.35 -1.34 11.55
N LYS A 148 29.88 -0.91 10.41
CA LYS A 148 30.21 -1.79 9.27
C LYS A 148 31.22 -2.87 9.66
N LYS A 149 32.24 -2.51 10.45
CA LYS A 149 33.19 -3.49 11.00
C LYS A 149 32.56 -4.47 12.00
N ARG A 150 31.53 -4.03 12.74
CA ARG A 150 30.75 -4.88 13.67
C ARG A 150 29.80 -5.81 12.92
N LEU A 151 29.22 -5.35 11.80
CA LEU A 151 28.34 -6.14 10.92
C LEU A 151 29.03 -7.42 10.46
N ALA A 152 30.27 -7.29 9.96
CA ALA A 152 31.08 -8.43 9.52
C ALA A 152 31.33 -9.49 10.61
N LYS A 153 31.18 -9.14 11.90
CA LYS A 153 31.40 -10.05 13.04
C LYS A 153 30.13 -10.63 13.65
N THR A 154 29.01 -9.92 13.57
CA THR A 154 27.81 -10.18 14.39
C THR A 154 26.50 -10.19 13.61
N GLY A 155 26.51 -9.80 12.32
CA GLY A 155 25.32 -9.77 11.45
C GLY A 155 24.29 -8.68 11.75
N ALA A 156 24.14 -8.23 13.00
CA ALA A 156 23.02 -7.37 13.41
C ALA A 156 23.29 -5.86 13.35
N ALA A 157 24.53 -5.43 13.10
CA ALA A 157 24.83 -4.00 12.95
C ALA A 157 24.21 -3.38 11.67
N GLY A 158 23.61 -4.20 10.79
CA GLY A 158 22.94 -3.75 9.57
C GLY A 158 21.77 -2.81 9.84
N LEU A 159 21.06 -3.01 10.95
CA LEU A 159 19.97 -2.11 11.35
C LEU A 159 20.49 -0.72 11.77
N ALA A 160 21.60 -0.66 12.52
CA ALA A 160 22.21 0.61 12.91
C ALA A 160 22.64 1.42 11.68
N LEU A 161 23.21 0.75 10.66
CA LEU A 161 23.57 1.36 9.39
C LEU A 161 22.32 1.88 8.64
N ARG A 162 21.28 1.05 8.52
CA ARG A 162 20.03 1.40 7.83
C ARG A 162 19.31 2.57 8.51
N ASN A 163 19.20 2.56 9.84
CA ASN A 163 18.41 3.54 10.59
C ASN A 163 19.17 4.85 10.83
N ALA A 164 20.50 4.84 10.78
CA ALA A 164 21.30 6.07 10.78
C ALA A 164 21.29 6.79 9.41
N ALA A 165 20.99 6.08 8.31
CA ALA A 165 21.04 6.63 6.96
C ALA A 165 20.13 7.86 6.73
N PRO A 166 18.84 7.85 7.15
CA PRO A 166 17.97 9.02 6.99
C PRO A 166 18.49 10.25 7.73
N LEU A 167 19.02 10.07 8.94
CA LEU A 167 19.61 11.15 9.73
C LEU A 167 20.81 11.78 9.01
N ILE A 168 21.69 10.94 8.45
CA ILE A 168 22.87 11.40 7.73
C ILE A 168 22.47 12.09 6.43
N ARG A 169 21.52 11.54 5.67
CA ARG A 169 20.97 12.20 4.47
C ARG A 169 20.38 13.57 4.80
N ASP A 170 19.62 13.68 5.90
CA ASP A 170 19.04 14.94 6.35
C ASP A 170 20.12 15.96 6.78
N LEU A 171 21.20 15.49 7.41
CA LEU A 171 22.33 16.34 7.75
C LEU A 171 23.11 16.83 6.51
N LEU A 172 23.23 15.99 5.48
CA LEU A 172 23.96 16.25 4.22
C LEU A 172 23.23 17.15 3.24
N ARG A 173 21.89 17.07 3.17
CA ARG A 173 21.06 17.69 2.11
C ARG A 173 21.25 19.21 1.98
N GLU A 174 21.76 19.88 3.01
CA GLU A 174 21.99 21.33 3.01
C GLU A 174 23.48 21.73 2.85
N SER A 175 24.36 20.76 2.57
CA SER A 175 25.81 20.97 2.35
C SER A 175 26.22 20.36 0.99
N PRO A 176 25.86 20.99 -0.14
CA PRO A 176 25.85 20.36 -1.47
C PRO A 176 27.22 19.86 -1.94
N ALA A 177 28.28 20.65 -1.77
CA ALA A 177 29.64 20.24 -2.16
C ALA A 177 30.14 19.08 -1.30
N TYR A 178 29.82 19.09 0.00
CA TYR A 178 30.14 17.98 0.90
C TYR A 178 29.34 16.72 0.55
N GLN A 179 28.04 16.88 0.25
CA GLN A 179 27.18 15.80 -0.20
C GLN A 179 27.73 15.18 -1.50
N ALA A 180 28.05 15.97 -2.52
CA ALA A 180 28.61 15.48 -3.78
C ALA A 180 29.91 14.69 -3.58
N ALA A 181 30.77 15.14 -2.65
CA ALA A 181 32.03 14.47 -2.34
C ALA A 181 31.89 13.18 -1.52
N ARG A 182 30.80 13.03 -0.73
CA ARG A 182 30.63 11.95 0.26
C ARG A 182 29.51 10.97 -0.03
N SER A 183 28.58 11.30 -0.94
CA SER A 183 27.39 10.47 -1.18
C SER A 183 27.75 9.06 -1.63
N HIS A 184 28.76 8.89 -2.49
CA HIS A 184 29.18 7.57 -2.95
C HIS A 184 29.77 6.72 -1.82
N ASP A 185 30.71 7.28 -1.04
CA ASP A 185 31.30 6.61 0.13
C ASP A 185 30.21 6.15 1.10
N LEU A 186 29.24 7.02 1.37
CA LEU A 186 28.14 6.72 2.28
C LEU A 186 27.16 5.68 1.72
N GLU A 187 26.81 5.75 0.43
CA GLU A 187 26.00 4.72 -0.22
C GLU A 187 26.69 3.35 -0.14
N GLU A 188 28.01 3.27 -0.33
CA GLU A 188 28.79 2.04 -0.18
C GLU A 188 28.85 1.54 1.28
N LEU A 189 28.82 2.44 2.26
CA LEU A 189 28.71 2.10 3.68
C LEU A 189 27.32 1.57 4.06
N LEU A 190 26.30 1.90 3.27
CA LEU A 190 24.90 1.51 3.47
C LEU A 190 24.50 0.24 2.72
N VAL A 191 25.34 -0.31 1.84
CA VAL A 191 25.11 -1.62 1.22
C VAL A 191 25.25 -2.71 2.31
N PRO A 192 24.19 -3.46 2.63
CA PRO A 192 24.27 -4.54 3.60
C PRO A 192 25.29 -5.59 3.16
N SER A 193 26.05 -6.15 4.11
CA SER A 193 26.86 -7.34 3.80
C SER A 193 25.94 -8.52 3.45
N PRO A 194 26.32 -9.38 2.49
CA PRO A 194 25.52 -10.56 2.16
C PRO A 194 25.32 -11.42 3.41
N THR A 195 24.07 -11.78 3.70
CA THR A 195 23.73 -12.74 4.75
C THR A 195 24.13 -14.14 4.31
N ASP A 196 24.69 -14.95 5.21
CA ASP A 196 24.95 -16.37 4.95
C ASP A 196 23.65 -17.18 5.14
N ASP A 197 22.79 -17.15 4.13
CA ASP A 197 21.50 -17.85 4.14
C ASP A 197 21.66 -19.37 4.35
N ARG A 198 22.83 -19.97 4.02
CA ARG A 198 23.11 -21.39 4.29
C ARG A 198 23.26 -21.68 5.77
N ALA A 199 23.91 -20.80 6.52
CA ALA A 199 24.02 -20.94 7.97
C ALA A 199 22.63 -20.91 8.63
N LEU A 200 21.75 -20.01 8.19
CA LEU A 200 20.37 -19.92 8.67
C LEU A 200 19.58 -21.20 8.41
N LEU A 201 19.71 -21.79 7.22
CA LEU A 201 19.07 -23.06 6.88
C LEU A 201 19.55 -24.21 7.75
N ALA A 202 20.87 -24.31 7.98
CA ALA A 202 21.46 -25.36 8.81
C ALA A 202 20.97 -25.27 10.27
N GLU A 203 20.71 -24.07 10.79
CA GLU A 203 20.12 -23.88 12.11
C GLU A 203 18.69 -24.43 12.18
N ILE A 204 17.84 -24.13 11.19
CA ILE A 204 16.47 -24.63 11.13
C ILE A 204 16.45 -26.16 10.97
N GLU A 205 17.33 -26.71 10.13
CA GLU A 205 17.49 -28.15 9.94
C GLU A 205 17.95 -28.85 11.23
N SER A 206 18.91 -28.27 11.95
CA SER A 206 19.35 -28.79 13.24
C SER A 206 18.21 -28.79 14.27
N LEU A 207 17.44 -27.70 14.37
CA LEU A 207 16.28 -27.63 15.25
C LEU A 207 15.24 -28.72 14.92
N MET A 208 14.91 -28.87 13.64
CA MET A 208 13.98 -29.90 13.16
C MET A 208 14.46 -31.30 13.58
N GLY A 209 15.73 -31.64 13.28
CA GLY A 209 16.31 -32.94 13.58
C GLY A 209 16.35 -33.24 15.07
N GLN A 210 16.79 -32.28 15.89
CA GLN A 210 16.84 -32.41 17.35
C GLN A 210 15.44 -32.55 17.96
N ALA A 211 14.47 -31.75 17.51
CA ALA A 211 13.09 -31.83 17.99
C ALA A 211 12.46 -33.18 17.63
N LEU A 212 12.71 -33.69 16.42
CA LEU A 212 12.20 -34.99 15.98
C LEU A 212 12.83 -36.14 16.78
N ALA A 213 14.14 -36.09 17.04
CA ALA A 213 14.84 -37.06 17.86
C ALA A 213 14.36 -37.07 19.32
N ALA A 214 14.02 -35.89 19.85
CA ALA A 214 13.49 -35.72 21.20
C ALA A 214 11.98 -35.96 21.34
N GLY A 215 11.28 -36.37 20.26
CA GLY A 215 9.82 -36.56 20.28
C GLY A 215 9.00 -35.28 20.43
N ARG A 216 9.61 -34.10 20.23
CA ARG A 216 8.93 -32.79 20.27
C ARG A 216 8.30 -32.48 18.92
N TYR A 217 7.28 -33.25 18.55
CA TYR A 217 6.72 -33.24 17.19
C TYR A 217 6.16 -31.88 16.75
N GLY A 218 5.61 -31.05 17.66
CA GLY A 218 5.10 -29.72 17.30
C GLY A 218 6.19 -28.75 16.83
N ILE A 219 7.35 -28.77 17.48
CA ILE A 219 8.52 -27.96 17.06
C ILE A 219 9.09 -28.51 15.75
N ALA A 220 9.20 -29.84 15.64
CA ALA A 220 9.70 -30.49 14.43
C ALA A 220 8.83 -30.17 13.20
N LEU A 221 7.49 -30.19 13.35
CA LEU A 221 6.55 -29.87 12.28
C LEU A 221 6.72 -28.43 11.79
N ARG A 222 6.73 -27.46 12.70
CA ARG A 222 6.87 -26.03 12.33
C ARG A 222 8.22 -25.75 11.66
N ALA A 223 9.32 -26.31 12.18
CA ALA A 223 10.64 -26.17 11.56
C ALA A 223 10.69 -26.83 10.15
N ALA A 224 10.09 -28.01 9.99
CA ALA A 224 10.07 -28.72 8.73
C ALA A 224 9.19 -28.01 7.67
N LEU A 225 8.06 -27.41 8.07
CA LEU A 225 7.23 -26.57 7.21
C LEU A 225 7.99 -25.33 6.70
N CYS A 226 8.74 -24.66 7.57
CA CYS A 226 9.61 -23.54 7.16
C CYS A 226 10.65 -23.99 6.12
N LEU A 227 11.34 -25.12 6.36
CA LEU A 227 12.31 -25.66 5.41
C LEU A 227 11.69 -26.02 4.08
N GLN A 228 10.51 -26.65 4.08
CA GLN A 228 9.77 -26.99 2.87
C GLN A 228 9.43 -25.72 2.08
N GLY A 229 8.95 -24.66 2.74
CA GLY A 229 8.67 -23.37 2.12
C GLY A 229 9.92 -22.73 1.50
N LEU A 230 11.05 -22.73 2.22
CA LEU A 230 12.33 -22.24 1.72
C LEU A 230 12.81 -23.05 0.49
N HIS A 231 12.62 -24.37 0.49
CA HIS A 231 12.94 -25.20 -0.68
C HIS A 231 12.06 -24.87 -1.88
N ARG A 232 10.77 -24.57 -1.66
CA ARG A 232 9.88 -24.12 -2.73
C ARG A 232 10.28 -22.78 -3.30
N GLN A 233 10.63 -21.81 -2.44
CA GLN A 233 11.14 -20.53 -2.90
C GLN A 233 12.42 -20.73 -3.74
N ALA A 234 13.42 -21.47 -3.25
CA ALA A 234 14.67 -21.71 -3.97
C ALA A 234 14.50 -22.41 -5.34
N GLY A 235 13.41 -23.16 -5.53
CA GLY A 235 13.09 -23.82 -6.81
C GLY A 235 12.45 -22.91 -7.85
N GLN A 236 12.06 -21.69 -7.50
CA GLN A 236 11.41 -20.75 -8.41
C GLN A 236 12.45 -20.03 -9.29
N SER A 237 12.20 -20.01 -10.60
CA SER A 237 13.10 -19.38 -11.58
C SER A 237 13.00 -17.85 -11.61
N ASP A 238 11.92 -17.30 -11.06
CA ASP A 238 11.55 -15.90 -11.09
C ASP A 238 11.71 -15.20 -9.71
N LEU A 239 12.47 -15.80 -8.78
CA LEU A 239 12.81 -15.16 -7.51
C LEU A 239 13.46 -13.78 -7.72
N GLU A 240 13.05 -12.81 -6.91
CA GLU A 240 13.64 -11.49 -6.87
C GLU A 240 14.81 -11.43 -5.87
N GLY A 241 15.76 -10.52 -6.12
CA GLY A 241 16.94 -10.31 -5.27
C GLY A 241 18.13 -11.23 -5.59
N PRO A 242 19.08 -11.39 -4.65
CA PRO A 242 20.22 -12.28 -4.84
C PRO A 242 19.80 -13.74 -5.09
N PRO A 243 20.57 -14.53 -5.86
CA PRO A 243 20.26 -15.93 -6.09
C PRO A 243 20.12 -16.70 -4.78
N ALA A 244 19.08 -17.55 -4.70
CA ALA A 244 18.90 -18.45 -3.56
C ALA A 244 20.11 -19.38 -3.38
N PRO A 245 20.41 -19.81 -2.14
CA PRO A 245 21.43 -20.81 -1.91
C PRO A 245 21.08 -22.11 -2.63
N LYS A 246 22.09 -22.80 -3.19
CA LYS A 246 21.88 -24.15 -3.73
C LYS A 246 21.47 -25.09 -2.60
N LEU A 247 20.26 -25.60 -2.65
CA LEU A 247 19.71 -26.60 -1.73
C LEU A 247 19.80 -27.99 -2.38
N ASP A 248 20.05 -29.02 -1.57
CA ASP A 248 20.10 -30.40 -2.06
C ASP A 248 18.74 -31.10 -1.97
N ALA A 249 18.53 -32.12 -2.81
CA ALA A 249 17.28 -32.87 -2.85
C ALA A 249 17.03 -33.71 -1.58
N GLY A 250 18.09 -34.06 -0.86
CA GLY A 250 18.01 -34.81 0.40
C GLY A 250 17.43 -33.97 1.54
N GLN A 251 17.76 -32.68 1.60
CA GLN A 251 17.19 -31.72 2.56
C GLN A 251 15.68 -31.56 2.37
N ALA A 252 15.22 -31.41 1.11
CA ALA A 252 13.79 -31.38 0.79
C ALA A 252 13.08 -32.67 1.24
N GLN A 253 13.68 -33.83 0.96
CA GLN A 253 13.13 -35.13 1.36
C GLN A 253 13.11 -35.31 2.88
N SER A 254 14.12 -34.80 3.58
CA SER A 254 14.21 -34.80 5.05
C SER A 254 13.08 -33.98 5.68
N ALA A 255 12.86 -32.75 5.18
CA ALA A 255 11.76 -31.89 5.62
C ALA A 255 10.39 -32.56 5.38
N ALA A 256 10.15 -33.09 4.18
CA ALA A 256 8.91 -33.80 3.86
C ALA A 256 8.67 -35.03 4.76
N SER A 257 9.73 -35.79 5.05
CA SER A 257 9.66 -36.96 5.94
C SER A 257 9.38 -36.55 7.39
N ALA A 258 9.98 -35.45 7.86
CA ALA A 258 9.73 -34.90 9.18
C ALA A 258 8.29 -34.39 9.33
N ILE A 259 7.76 -33.69 8.31
CA ILE A 259 6.34 -33.26 8.28
C ILE A 259 5.42 -34.48 8.41
N ALA A 260 5.62 -35.51 7.59
CA ALA A 260 4.78 -36.70 7.61
C ALA A 260 4.80 -37.41 8.98
N ARG A 261 6.00 -37.59 9.55
CA ARG A 261 6.16 -38.23 10.87
C ARG A 261 5.55 -37.40 12.00
N ALA A 262 5.76 -36.08 12.00
CA ALA A 262 5.24 -35.21 13.04
C ALA A 262 3.70 -35.09 12.97
N ARG A 263 3.12 -34.97 11.78
CA ARG A 263 1.65 -34.98 11.59
C ARG A 263 1.02 -36.29 12.06
N ALA A 264 1.65 -37.42 11.76
CA ALA A 264 1.15 -38.72 12.23
C ALA A 264 1.13 -38.80 13.77
N ALA A 265 2.11 -38.19 14.44
CA ALA A 265 2.18 -38.17 15.91
C ALA A 265 1.23 -37.14 16.56
N LEU A 266 0.84 -36.09 15.84
CA LEU A 266 -0.04 -35.01 16.29
C LEU A 266 -1.47 -35.15 15.76
N ALA A 267 -1.82 -36.30 15.18
CA ALA A 267 -3.09 -36.48 14.52
C ALA A 267 -4.25 -36.27 15.51
N ALA A 268 -5.10 -35.29 15.20
CA ALA A 268 -6.33 -35.03 15.93
C ALA A 268 -7.50 -35.84 15.33
N GLU A 269 -8.40 -36.27 16.21
CA GLU A 269 -9.68 -36.84 15.83
C GLU A 269 -10.53 -35.78 15.11
N PRO A 270 -11.10 -36.10 13.94
CA PRO A 270 -11.87 -35.14 13.18
C PRO A 270 -13.27 -34.94 13.78
N LEU A 271 -13.78 -33.71 13.74
CA LEU A 271 -15.17 -33.40 14.07
C LEU A 271 -16.11 -33.77 12.90
N THR A 272 -17.37 -34.06 13.20
CA THR A 272 -18.41 -34.16 12.16
C THR A 272 -19.03 -32.79 11.89
N VAL A 273 -19.65 -32.62 10.73
CA VAL A 273 -20.39 -31.38 10.38
C VAL A 273 -21.47 -31.10 11.41
N GLU A 274 -22.23 -32.10 11.85
CA GLU A 274 -23.31 -31.94 12.84
C GLU A 274 -22.77 -31.47 14.19
N THR A 275 -21.59 -31.97 14.58
CA THR A 275 -20.93 -31.56 15.83
C THR A 275 -20.51 -30.09 15.77
N MET A 276 -19.97 -29.66 14.63
CA MET A 276 -19.59 -28.25 14.43
C MET A 276 -20.82 -27.33 14.37
N GLU A 277 -21.88 -27.72 13.67
CA GLU A 277 -23.12 -26.94 13.58
C GLU A 277 -23.78 -26.73 14.95
N ALA A 278 -23.65 -27.71 15.85
CA ALA A 278 -24.15 -27.64 17.21
C ALA A 278 -23.36 -26.70 18.13
N MET A 279 -22.15 -26.27 17.74
CA MET A 279 -21.34 -25.34 18.56
C MET A 279 -22.01 -23.98 18.67
N THR A 280 -22.06 -23.46 19.89
CA THR A 280 -22.41 -22.07 20.19
C THR A 280 -21.37 -21.12 19.61
N PRO A 281 -21.70 -19.85 19.32
CA PRO A 281 -20.71 -18.93 18.77
C PRO A 281 -19.49 -18.69 19.67
N GLU A 282 -19.66 -18.75 20.99
CA GLU A 282 -18.57 -18.72 21.97
C GLU A 282 -17.60 -19.90 21.78
N GLU A 283 -18.14 -21.11 21.59
CA GLU A 283 -17.33 -22.30 21.29
C GLU A 283 -16.62 -22.19 19.94
N ARG A 284 -17.25 -21.57 18.93
CA ARG A 284 -16.66 -21.34 17.60
C ARG A 284 -15.46 -20.38 17.66
N GLU A 285 -15.57 -19.33 18.47
CA GLU A 285 -14.47 -18.38 18.69
C GLU A 285 -13.32 -19.03 19.45
N ALA A 286 -13.63 -19.76 20.53
CA ALA A 286 -12.64 -20.53 21.28
C ALA A 286 -11.94 -21.59 20.41
N PHE A 287 -12.71 -22.29 19.57
CA PHE A 287 -12.18 -23.24 18.58
C PHE A 287 -11.21 -22.52 17.62
N THR A 288 -11.65 -21.42 17.02
CA THR A 288 -10.81 -20.67 16.08
C THR A 288 -9.50 -20.26 16.74
N ALA A 289 -9.52 -19.72 17.97
CA ALA A 289 -8.32 -19.33 18.70
C ALA A 289 -7.37 -20.51 19.00
N ALA A 290 -7.91 -21.68 19.33
CA ALA A 290 -7.13 -22.88 19.64
C ALA A 290 -6.52 -23.56 18.40
N HIS A 291 -7.07 -23.31 17.21
CA HIS A 291 -6.77 -24.05 15.98
C HIS A 291 -6.07 -23.22 14.88
N VAL A 292 -5.39 -22.12 15.25
CA VAL A 292 -4.63 -21.26 14.32
C VAL A 292 -3.20 -21.74 14.03
N ASP A 293 -2.73 -22.79 14.68
CA ASP A 293 -1.35 -23.29 14.57
C ASP A 293 -1.32 -24.65 13.85
N PRO A 294 -0.37 -24.89 12.94
CA PRO A 294 -0.28 -26.15 12.19
C PRO A 294 -0.02 -27.40 13.06
N THR A 295 0.35 -27.24 14.34
CA THR A 295 0.49 -28.33 15.31
C THR A 295 -0.83 -28.78 15.91
N ASN A 296 -1.88 -27.94 15.82
CA ASN A 296 -3.23 -28.24 16.25
C ASN A 296 -4.24 -27.65 15.25
N PRO A 297 -4.23 -28.07 13.97
CA PRO A 297 -5.18 -27.54 12.99
C PRO A 297 -6.60 -27.90 13.37
N GLY A 298 -7.57 -27.12 12.91
CA GLY A 298 -8.97 -27.51 12.96
C GLY A 298 -9.20 -28.67 11.99
N VAL A 299 -9.89 -29.72 12.42
CA VAL A 299 -10.07 -30.94 11.64
C VAL A 299 -11.53 -31.37 11.63
N ALA A 300 -12.05 -31.65 10.43
CA ALA A 300 -13.39 -32.20 10.25
C ALA A 300 -13.42 -33.31 9.18
N VAL A 301 -14.46 -34.15 9.22
CA VAL A 301 -14.87 -35.01 8.11
C VAL A 301 -16.08 -34.42 7.41
N SER A 302 -16.14 -34.59 6.09
CA SER A 302 -17.34 -34.29 5.32
C SER A 302 -18.48 -35.29 5.63
N PRO A 303 -19.75 -34.99 5.30
CA PRO A 303 -20.91 -35.75 5.77
C PRO A 303 -20.87 -37.27 5.47
N ASN A 304 -20.38 -37.68 4.30
CA ASN A 304 -20.25 -39.09 3.92
C ASN A 304 -18.82 -39.62 4.09
N GLY A 305 -17.94 -38.87 4.76
CA GLY A 305 -16.54 -39.25 4.99
C GLY A 305 -15.68 -39.28 3.73
N LEU A 306 -16.13 -38.69 2.62
CA LEU A 306 -15.35 -38.64 1.37
C LEU A 306 -14.09 -37.77 1.50
N TYR A 307 -14.09 -36.81 2.44
CA TYR A 307 -12.99 -35.90 2.67
C TYR A 307 -12.71 -35.70 4.16
N ARG A 308 -11.43 -35.67 4.49
CA ARG A 308 -10.92 -35.00 5.69
C ARG A 308 -10.56 -33.57 5.32
N VAL A 309 -10.94 -32.61 6.16
CA VAL A 309 -10.61 -31.19 5.99
C VAL A 309 -9.75 -30.75 7.16
N GLU A 310 -8.63 -30.11 6.86
CA GLU A 310 -7.70 -29.53 7.84
C GLU A 310 -7.52 -28.04 7.56
N THR A 311 -7.61 -27.20 8.58
CA THR A 311 -7.37 -25.77 8.39
C THR A 311 -6.78 -25.08 9.61
N ILE A 312 -5.98 -24.06 9.34
CA ILE A 312 -5.56 -23.06 10.33
C ILE A 312 -6.25 -21.70 10.10
N CYS A 313 -7.27 -21.68 9.24
CA CYS A 313 -8.03 -20.47 8.91
C CYS A 313 -9.06 -20.13 9.99
N GLY A 314 -9.67 -21.13 10.64
CA GLY A 314 -10.69 -20.95 11.68
C GLY A 314 -11.92 -21.83 11.48
N PHE A 315 -12.92 -21.64 12.34
CA PHE A 315 -14.12 -22.46 12.40
C PHE A 315 -15.01 -22.33 11.16
N GLU A 316 -15.31 -21.11 10.72
CA GLU A 316 -16.26 -20.88 9.61
C GLU A 316 -15.73 -21.46 8.30
N THR A 317 -14.42 -21.35 8.08
CA THR A 317 -13.72 -21.95 6.96
C THR A 317 -13.79 -23.48 7.02
N LEU A 318 -13.53 -24.06 8.21
CA LEU A 318 -13.58 -25.52 8.39
C LEU A 318 -14.98 -26.07 8.10
N LEU A 319 -16.00 -25.50 8.73
CA LEU A 319 -17.40 -25.89 8.55
C LEU A 319 -17.84 -25.68 7.10
N GLY A 320 -17.54 -24.51 6.53
CA GLY A 320 -17.92 -24.17 5.16
C GLY A 320 -17.33 -25.13 4.14
N VAL A 321 -16.06 -25.49 4.25
CA VAL A 321 -15.42 -26.45 3.32
C VAL A 321 -15.90 -27.88 3.57
N ALA A 322 -15.98 -28.33 4.83
CA ALA A 322 -16.40 -29.69 5.15
C ALA A 322 -17.85 -29.97 4.72
N SER A 323 -18.76 -29.01 4.89
CA SER A 323 -20.16 -29.13 4.47
C SER A 323 -20.36 -29.06 2.96
N THR A 324 -19.42 -28.45 2.22
CA THR A 324 -19.61 -28.18 0.78
C THR A 324 -18.78 -29.04 -0.18
N VAL A 325 -17.62 -29.56 0.25
CA VAL A 325 -16.67 -30.29 -0.61
C VAL A 325 -17.31 -31.44 -1.40
N GLU A 326 -18.27 -32.15 -0.80
CA GLU A 326 -18.94 -33.27 -1.45
C GLU A 326 -19.93 -32.85 -2.55
N PHE A 327 -20.46 -31.63 -2.55
CA PHE A 327 -21.24 -31.13 -3.69
C PHE A 327 -20.35 -30.92 -4.91
N HIS A 328 -19.16 -30.33 -4.71
CA HIS A 328 -18.17 -30.17 -5.78
C HIS A 328 -17.69 -31.51 -6.33
N HIS A 329 -17.41 -32.46 -5.43
CA HIS A 329 -17.05 -33.83 -5.82
C HIS A 329 -18.16 -34.51 -6.63
N ARG A 330 -19.41 -34.51 -6.15
CA ARG A 330 -20.53 -35.17 -6.84
C ARG A 330 -20.80 -34.57 -8.21
N ARG A 331 -20.71 -33.24 -8.34
CA ARG A 331 -20.81 -32.56 -9.64
C ARG A 331 -19.73 -33.05 -10.61
N LEU A 332 -18.49 -33.18 -10.15
CA LEU A 332 -17.38 -33.71 -10.96
C LEU A 332 -17.59 -35.19 -11.31
N ALA A 333 -17.93 -36.03 -10.34
CA ALA A 333 -18.19 -37.45 -10.56
C ALA A 333 -19.33 -37.67 -11.57
N GLY A 334 -20.43 -36.92 -11.44
CA GLY A 334 -21.54 -36.93 -12.39
C GLY A 334 -21.12 -36.48 -13.78
N TRP A 335 -20.27 -35.46 -13.88
CA TRP A 335 -19.75 -34.95 -15.14
C TRP A 335 -18.78 -35.90 -15.85
N TYR A 336 -17.87 -36.53 -15.10
CA TYR A 336 -16.99 -37.57 -15.62
C TYR A 336 -17.72 -38.91 -15.88
N GLY A 337 -18.92 -39.07 -15.32
CA GLY A 337 -19.73 -40.29 -15.38
C GLY A 337 -19.23 -41.42 -14.47
N VAL A 338 -18.20 -41.17 -13.65
CA VAL A 338 -17.61 -42.14 -12.72
C VAL A 338 -16.93 -41.42 -11.55
N ASP A 339 -17.03 -41.99 -10.35
CA ASP A 339 -16.20 -41.62 -9.21
C ASP A 339 -15.02 -42.59 -9.09
N PRO A 340 -13.77 -42.17 -9.39
CA PRO A 340 -12.60 -43.05 -9.28
C PRO A 340 -12.05 -43.16 -7.85
N PHE A 341 -12.70 -42.53 -6.86
CA PHE A 341 -12.22 -42.44 -5.47
C PHE A 341 -13.09 -43.20 -4.47
N GLU A 342 -13.98 -44.08 -4.92
CA GLU A 342 -14.79 -44.90 -4.04
C GLU A 342 -13.91 -45.64 -3.02
N GLY A 343 -14.19 -45.44 -1.72
CA GLY A 343 -13.40 -46.01 -0.62
C GLY A 343 -12.01 -45.36 -0.38
N THR A 344 -11.66 -44.28 -1.10
CA THR A 344 -10.39 -43.56 -0.97
C THR A 344 -10.63 -42.07 -0.62
N PRO A 345 -10.65 -41.74 0.69
CA PRO A 345 -10.90 -40.36 1.13
C PRO A 345 -9.86 -39.37 0.60
N GLY A 346 -10.32 -38.18 0.23
CA GLY A 346 -9.45 -37.04 -0.07
C GLY A 346 -9.06 -36.26 1.18
N LEU A 347 -8.01 -35.45 1.07
CA LEU A 347 -7.63 -34.47 2.10
C LEU A 347 -7.71 -33.07 1.50
N VAL A 348 -8.47 -32.17 2.12
CA VAL A 348 -8.43 -30.73 1.81
C VAL A 348 -7.72 -30.00 2.94
N ARG A 349 -6.72 -29.19 2.61
CA ARG A 349 -6.04 -28.31 3.55
C ARG A 349 -6.23 -26.85 3.15
N VAL A 350 -6.60 -25.99 4.10
CA VAL A 350 -6.81 -24.56 3.84
C VAL A 350 -5.93 -23.71 4.75
N VAL A 351 -5.14 -22.82 4.15
CA VAL A 351 -4.19 -21.91 4.83
C VAL A 351 -4.53 -20.45 4.49
N PRO A 352 -4.29 -19.49 5.40
CA PRO A 352 -4.71 -18.11 5.17
C PRO A 352 -3.79 -17.37 4.20
N GLU A 353 -2.49 -17.66 4.20
CA GLU A 353 -1.47 -16.85 3.53
C GLU A 353 -0.59 -17.65 2.55
N ALA A 354 0.06 -16.93 1.64
CA ALA A 354 0.92 -17.53 0.60
C ALA A 354 2.07 -18.35 1.18
N HIS A 355 2.68 -17.91 2.28
CA HIS A 355 3.77 -18.63 2.94
C HIS A 355 3.32 -20.00 3.48
N GLY A 356 2.05 -20.12 3.89
CA GLY A 356 1.44 -21.39 4.27
C GLY A 356 1.32 -22.33 3.07
N LEU A 357 0.95 -21.80 1.91
CA LEU A 357 0.84 -22.58 0.67
C LEU A 357 2.22 -23.10 0.23
N GLU A 358 3.26 -22.26 0.33
CA GLU A 358 4.65 -22.65 0.10
C GLU A 358 5.12 -23.75 1.06
N ALA A 359 4.79 -23.61 2.35
CA ALA A 359 5.12 -24.60 3.38
C ALA A 359 4.44 -25.96 3.14
N GLU A 360 3.24 -25.97 2.55
CA GLU A 360 2.58 -27.20 2.10
C GLU A 360 3.15 -27.75 0.79
N GLY A 361 3.97 -26.98 0.09
CA GLY A 361 4.69 -27.43 -1.10
C GLY A 361 4.17 -26.88 -2.43
N SER A 362 3.54 -25.70 -2.44
CA SER A 362 3.06 -25.07 -3.67
C SER A 362 4.15 -25.02 -4.75
N PRO A 363 3.81 -25.38 -6.01
CA PRO A 363 4.75 -25.25 -7.13
C PRO A 363 4.98 -23.79 -7.55
N TYR A 364 4.03 -22.90 -7.28
CA TYR A 364 4.08 -21.50 -7.69
C TYR A 364 3.68 -20.55 -6.55
N TRP A 365 4.35 -19.40 -6.45
CA TRP A 365 4.09 -18.40 -5.42
C TRP A 365 2.77 -17.65 -5.61
N TRP A 366 2.28 -17.55 -6.86
CA TRP A 366 1.04 -16.86 -7.23
C TRP A 366 -0.21 -17.75 -7.17
N ALA A 367 -0.05 -19.04 -6.88
CA ALA A 367 -1.16 -19.99 -6.90
C ALA A 367 -2.18 -19.68 -5.79
N GLY A 368 -3.48 -19.79 -6.12
CA GLY A 368 -4.56 -19.76 -5.13
C GLY A 368 -4.79 -21.12 -4.45
N GLY A 369 -4.24 -22.19 -5.01
CA GLY A 369 -4.33 -23.56 -4.54
C GLY A 369 -3.51 -24.50 -5.42
N PHE A 370 -3.35 -25.75 -4.99
CA PHE A 370 -2.75 -26.80 -5.80
C PHE A 370 -3.23 -28.19 -5.37
N GLN A 371 -3.23 -29.13 -6.33
CA GLN A 371 -3.48 -30.54 -6.10
C GLN A 371 -2.18 -31.37 -6.10
N GLY A 372 -1.92 -32.10 -5.02
CA GLY A 372 -0.81 -33.05 -4.88
C GLY A 372 -1.29 -34.44 -4.51
N GLY A 373 -1.42 -35.35 -5.48
CA GLY A 373 -1.94 -36.71 -5.24
C GLY A 373 -3.39 -36.66 -4.74
N ASN A 374 -3.65 -37.13 -3.51
CA ASN A 374 -4.96 -37.05 -2.85
C ASN A 374 -5.13 -35.82 -1.93
N VAL A 375 -4.16 -34.90 -1.92
CA VAL A 375 -4.20 -33.69 -1.08
C VAL A 375 -4.47 -32.46 -1.93
N THR A 376 -5.59 -31.80 -1.66
CA THR A 376 -5.93 -30.48 -2.19
C THR A 376 -5.53 -29.42 -1.18
N THR A 377 -4.70 -28.44 -1.56
CA THR A 377 -4.34 -27.33 -0.66
C THR A 377 -4.81 -26.01 -1.26
N LEU A 378 -5.47 -25.17 -0.46
CA LEU A 378 -6.01 -23.87 -0.89
C LEU A 378 -5.49 -22.75 0.00
N LYS A 379 -5.21 -21.58 -0.60
CA LYS A 379 -5.08 -20.30 0.11
C LYS A 379 -6.46 -19.67 0.22
N PHE A 380 -6.86 -19.25 1.42
CA PHE A 380 -8.09 -18.50 1.64
C PHE A 380 -7.86 -17.30 2.56
N ALA A 381 -7.75 -16.12 1.94
CA ALA A 381 -7.72 -14.83 2.62
C ALA A 381 -8.88 -13.98 2.10
N VAL A 382 -9.63 -13.35 3.02
CA VAL A 382 -10.69 -12.37 2.75
C VAL A 382 -11.65 -12.82 1.64
N GLY A 383 -12.71 -13.55 2.00
CA GLY A 383 -13.62 -14.11 1.02
C GLY A 383 -14.90 -14.67 1.60
N ASN A 384 -15.60 -15.45 0.77
CA ASN A 384 -16.79 -16.20 1.15
C ASN A 384 -16.68 -17.64 0.65
N ILE A 385 -17.45 -18.54 1.28
CA ILE A 385 -17.40 -19.99 1.00
C ILE A 385 -17.77 -20.32 -0.45
N GLU A 386 -18.74 -19.62 -1.05
CA GLU A 386 -19.09 -19.81 -2.46
C GLU A 386 -17.91 -19.50 -3.40
N GLY A 387 -17.20 -18.40 -3.15
CA GLY A 387 -15.98 -18.05 -3.89
C GLY A 387 -14.87 -19.09 -3.74
N LEU A 388 -14.66 -19.58 -2.51
CA LEU A 388 -13.70 -20.66 -2.24
C LEU A 388 -14.09 -21.97 -2.94
N GLY A 389 -15.39 -22.28 -3.04
CA GLY A 389 -15.92 -23.46 -3.72
C GLY A 389 -15.56 -23.53 -5.21
N HIS A 390 -15.49 -22.37 -5.89
CA HIS A 390 -15.02 -22.29 -7.28
C HIS A 390 -13.55 -22.73 -7.41
N THR A 391 -12.67 -22.24 -6.54
CA THR A 391 -11.26 -22.67 -6.50
C THR A 391 -11.14 -24.14 -6.09
N LEU A 392 -11.93 -24.60 -5.13
CA LEU A 392 -11.96 -26.01 -4.72
C LEU A 392 -12.37 -26.93 -5.88
N THR A 393 -13.35 -26.52 -6.69
CA THR A 393 -13.76 -27.30 -7.89
C THR A 393 -12.65 -27.35 -8.93
N HIS A 394 -11.91 -26.24 -9.13
CA HIS A 394 -10.73 -26.21 -10.00
C HIS A 394 -9.71 -27.25 -9.56
N GLU A 395 -9.29 -27.23 -8.30
CA GLU A 395 -8.27 -28.16 -7.81
C GLU A 395 -8.76 -29.62 -7.74
N LEU A 396 -10.03 -29.85 -7.38
CA LEU A 396 -10.60 -31.20 -7.43
C LEU A 396 -10.66 -31.74 -8.86
N THR A 397 -10.80 -30.89 -9.88
CA THR A 397 -10.70 -31.32 -11.29
C THR A 397 -9.33 -31.92 -11.56
N HIS A 398 -8.25 -31.32 -11.05
CA HIS A 398 -6.90 -31.89 -11.13
C HIS A 398 -6.78 -33.25 -10.43
N ARG A 399 -7.50 -33.45 -9.32
CA ARG A 399 -7.55 -34.74 -8.62
C ARG A 399 -8.15 -35.82 -9.51
N PHE A 400 -9.34 -35.57 -10.06
CA PHE A 400 -10.03 -36.49 -10.98
C PHE A 400 -9.19 -36.78 -12.22
N ASP A 401 -8.60 -35.74 -12.81
CA ASP A 401 -7.73 -35.86 -13.98
C ASP A 401 -6.49 -36.69 -13.73
N GLY A 402 -5.86 -36.55 -12.56
CA GLY A 402 -4.68 -37.32 -12.20
C GLY A 402 -4.92 -38.83 -12.24
N VAL A 403 -6.17 -39.28 -12.02
CA VAL A 403 -6.55 -40.70 -12.05
C VAL A 403 -7.16 -41.11 -13.40
N LEU A 404 -8.12 -40.34 -13.91
CA LEU A 404 -8.88 -40.70 -15.11
C LEU A 404 -8.14 -40.41 -16.42
N PHE A 405 -7.32 -39.35 -16.43
CA PHE A 405 -6.66 -38.82 -17.62
C PHE A 405 -5.22 -38.37 -17.30
N PRO A 406 -4.34 -39.29 -16.87
CA PRO A 406 -2.97 -38.92 -16.50
C PRO A 406 -2.16 -38.44 -17.72
N PHE A 407 -1.11 -37.65 -17.45
CA PHE A 407 -0.15 -37.14 -18.45
C PHE A 407 -0.70 -36.15 -19.48
N GLN A 408 -1.82 -35.49 -19.18
CA GLN A 408 -2.33 -34.40 -19.99
C GLN A 408 -1.34 -33.22 -20.06
N PRO A 409 -1.29 -32.46 -21.18
CA PRO A 409 -0.51 -31.23 -21.28
C PRO A 409 -1.11 -30.09 -20.44
N SER A 410 -0.28 -29.17 -19.98
CA SER A 410 -0.68 -28.10 -19.04
C SER A 410 -1.85 -27.24 -19.54
N TRP A 411 -1.93 -26.95 -20.85
CA TRP A 411 -3.01 -26.10 -21.38
C TRP A 411 -4.40 -26.71 -21.16
N VAL A 412 -4.54 -28.03 -21.26
CA VAL A 412 -5.85 -28.68 -21.09
C VAL A 412 -6.15 -28.98 -19.63
N VAL A 413 -5.12 -29.27 -18.84
CA VAL A 413 -5.22 -29.44 -17.38
C VAL A 413 -5.77 -28.16 -16.75
N GLU A 414 -5.09 -27.02 -16.97
CA GLU A 414 -5.53 -25.74 -16.38
C GLU A 414 -6.78 -25.18 -17.08
N GLY A 415 -6.90 -25.36 -18.41
CA GLY A 415 -8.04 -24.86 -19.16
C GLY A 415 -9.36 -25.53 -18.78
N LYS A 416 -9.34 -26.85 -18.60
CA LYS A 416 -10.50 -27.64 -18.15
C LYS A 416 -10.86 -27.34 -16.70
N ALA A 417 -9.87 -27.29 -15.80
CA ALA A 417 -10.09 -26.93 -14.40
C ALA A 417 -10.65 -25.50 -14.25
N SER A 418 -10.17 -24.56 -15.07
CA SER A 418 -10.72 -23.19 -15.11
C SER A 418 -12.18 -23.18 -15.60
N TRP A 419 -12.53 -24.09 -16.51
CA TRP A 419 -13.91 -24.25 -16.99
C TRP A 419 -14.83 -24.85 -15.93
N THR A 420 -14.45 -25.97 -15.30
CA THR A 420 -15.26 -26.59 -14.24
C THR A 420 -15.40 -25.66 -13.03
N GLY A 421 -14.35 -24.91 -12.70
CA GLY A 421 -14.39 -23.87 -11.68
C GLY A 421 -15.36 -22.73 -12.00
N GLY A 422 -15.62 -22.43 -13.28
CA GLY A 422 -16.51 -21.35 -13.71
C GLY A 422 -17.92 -21.77 -14.15
N ALA A 423 -18.15 -23.04 -14.51
CA ALA A 423 -19.34 -23.51 -15.21
C ALA A 423 -20.55 -23.83 -14.32
N TYR A 424 -20.69 -23.19 -13.15
CA TYR A 424 -21.85 -23.33 -12.28
C TYR A 424 -22.06 -22.04 -11.47
N ALA A 425 -23.24 -21.86 -10.86
CA ALA A 425 -23.61 -20.62 -10.18
C ALA A 425 -23.55 -20.75 -8.66
N ALA A 426 -24.05 -21.85 -8.10
CA ALA A 426 -24.12 -22.08 -6.66
C ALA A 426 -23.42 -23.39 -6.29
N THR A 427 -22.82 -23.43 -5.11
CA THR A 427 -22.15 -24.63 -4.59
C THR A 427 -23.07 -25.85 -4.54
N THR A 428 -24.38 -25.67 -4.44
CA THR A 428 -25.38 -26.74 -4.44
C THR A 428 -25.81 -27.23 -5.81
N ASP A 429 -25.39 -26.59 -6.92
CA ASP A 429 -25.77 -27.01 -8.28
C ASP A 429 -25.27 -28.43 -8.57
N GLU A 430 -26.10 -29.36 -9.01
CA GLU A 430 -25.64 -30.75 -9.22
C GLU A 430 -24.90 -30.97 -10.55
N SER A 431 -25.04 -30.04 -11.50
CA SER A 431 -24.51 -30.14 -12.86
C SER A 431 -23.77 -28.88 -13.30
N PHE A 432 -22.79 -29.04 -14.20
CA PHE A 432 -22.22 -27.91 -14.92
C PHE A 432 -23.15 -27.42 -16.03
N VAL A 433 -23.05 -26.13 -16.36
CA VAL A 433 -23.71 -25.52 -17.53
C VAL A 433 -22.88 -25.83 -18.77
N ASP A 434 -23.35 -26.79 -19.57
CA ASP A 434 -22.57 -27.35 -20.69
C ASP A 434 -22.12 -26.30 -21.71
N ASN A 435 -22.93 -25.31 -22.02
CA ASN A 435 -22.56 -24.24 -22.97
C ASN A 435 -21.94 -23.02 -22.26
N HIS A 436 -21.38 -23.17 -21.07
CA HIS A 436 -20.70 -22.08 -20.38
C HIS A 436 -19.45 -21.59 -21.13
N ALA A 437 -19.32 -20.28 -21.26
CA ALA A 437 -18.11 -19.63 -21.76
C ALA A 437 -17.89 -18.28 -21.05
N SER A 438 -16.70 -18.06 -20.51
CA SER A 438 -16.26 -16.77 -19.97
C SER A 438 -15.81 -15.89 -21.12
N TYR A 439 -16.66 -14.95 -21.51
CA TYR A 439 -16.42 -14.08 -22.67
C TYR A 439 -15.13 -13.28 -22.48
N GLY A 440 -14.90 -12.75 -21.28
CA GLY A 440 -13.69 -11.99 -20.95
C GLY A 440 -12.42 -12.84 -20.98
N THR A 441 -12.47 -14.10 -20.54
CA THR A 441 -11.30 -15.00 -20.59
C THR A 441 -10.94 -15.34 -22.03
N ILE A 442 -11.93 -15.68 -22.86
CA ILE A 442 -11.74 -16.00 -24.29
C ILE A 442 -11.20 -14.77 -25.04
N GLU A 443 -11.77 -13.60 -24.79
CA GLU A 443 -11.28 -12.34 -25.33
C GLU A 443 -9.85 -12.04 -24.88
N THR A 444 -9.50 -12.32 -23.62
CA THR A 444 -8.12 -12.13 -23.13
C THR A 444 -7.13 -13.03 -23.88
N ALA A 445 -7.51 -14.26 -24.23
CA ALA A 445 -6.69 -15.14 -25.08
C ALA A 445 -6.44 -14.53 -26.48
N LEU A 446 -7.47 -13.88 -27.07
CA LEU A 446 -7.30 -13.13 -28.32
C LEU A 446 -6.31 -11.99 -28.17
N ILE A 447 -6.46 -11.18 -27.10
CA ILE A 447 -5.60 -10.02 -26.82
C ILE A 447 -4.15 -10.43 -26.58
N LYS A 448 -3.92 -11.56 -25.91
CA LYS A 448 -2.58 -12.17 -25.72
C LYS A 448 -2.02 -12.82 -27.00
N GLY A 449 -2.78 -12.79 -28.10
CA GLY A 449 -2.31 -13.20 -29.43
C GLY A 449 -2.35 -14.70 -29.69
N TYR A 450 -3.10 -15.47 -28.90
CA TYR A 450 -3.24 -16.93 -29.08
C TYR A 450 -4.08 -17.35 -30.30
N GLY A 451 -4.67 -16.39 -31.01
CA GLY A 451 -5.22 -16.63 -32.36
C GLY A 451 -4.16 -16.72 -33.47
N ARG A 452 -2.87 -16.54 -33.16
CA ARG A 452 -1.77 -16.71 -34.13
C ARG A 452 -1.20 -18.13 -34.02
N VAL A 453 -0.81 -18.70 -35.16
CA VAL A 453 -0.23 -20.05 -35.28
C VAL A 453 0.91 -20.27 -34.28
N ASP A 454 1.90 -19.37 -34.26
CA ASP A 454 3.10 -19.51 -33.41
C ASP A 454 2.77 -19.58 -31.90
N ASN A 455 1.84 -18.74 -31.42
CA ASN A 455 1.47 -18.73 -30.00
C ASN A 455 0.64 -19.96 -29.63
N LEU A 456 -0.25 -20.41 -30.52
CA LEU A 456 -1.03 -21.63 -30.33
C LEU A 456 -0.12 -22.87 -30.34
N GLU A 457 0.88 -22.90 -31.20
CA GLU A 457 1.89 -23.96 -31.24
C GLU A 457 2.65 -24.05 -29.91
N LYS A 458 3.18 -22.92 -29.42
CA LYS A 458 3.86 -22.87 -28.11
C LYS A 458 2.96 -23.36 -26.97
N LEU A 459 1.68 -23.01 -26.98
CA LEU A 459 0.69 -23.49 -25.99
C LEU A 459 0.57 -25.02 -26.03
N ILE A 460 0.44 -25.60 -27.21
CA ILE A 460 0.26 -27.05 -27.40
C ILE A 460 1.53 -27.82 -27.08
N GLU A 461 2.69 -27.27 -27.41
CA GLU A 461 3.98 -27.86 -27.10
C GLU A 461 4.38 -27.72 -25.62
N GLY A 462 3.74 -26.82 -24.87
CA GLY A 462 4.08 -26.53 -23.48
C GLY A 462 5.36 -25.72 -23.35
N THR A 463 5.68 -24.90 -24.36
CA THR A 463 6.89 -24.08 -24.44
C THR A 463 6.60 -22.58 -24.29
N ILE A 464 5.43 -22.23 -23.74
CA ILE A 464 5.07 -20.85 -23.40
C ILE A 464 5.97 -20.30 -22.30
N GLU A 465 6.24 -19.01 -22.36
CA GLU A 465 7.12 -18.32 -21.40
C GLU A 465 6.43 -18.13 -20.03
N ASP A 466 5.14 -17.79 -20.03
CA ASP A 466 4.35 -17.60 -18.82
C ASP A 466 3.37 -18.77 -18.62
N TYR A 467 3.59 -19.58 -17.57
CA TYR A 467 2.72 -20.70 -17.23
C TYR A 467 1.25 -20.28 -17.03
N ARG A 468 1.01 -19.04 -16.57
CA ARG A 468 -0.35 -18.52 -16.30
C ARG A 468 -1.21 -18.42 -17.55
N ASP A 469 -0.60 -18.40 -18.73
CA ASP A 469 -1.36 -18.41 -19.98
C ASP A 469 -2.06 -19.75 -20.26
N ASN A 470 -1.67 -20.85 -19.59
CA ASN A 470 -2.42 -22.11 -19.63
C ASN A 470 -3.85 -21.94 -19.09
N TYR A 471 -4.09 -21.06 -18.10
CA TYR A 471 -5.42 -20.81 -17.56
C TYR A 471 -6.30 -20.05 -18.55
N THR A 472 -5.74 -19.06 -19.25
CA THR A 472 -6.52 -18.19 -20.14
C THR A 472 -6.64 -18.79 -21.54
N ALA A 473 -5.52 -19.08 -22.19
CA ALA A 473 -5.49 -19.62 -23.54
C ALA A 473 -5.92 -21.08 -23.58
N GLY A 474 -5.51 -21.87 -22.58
CA GLY A 474 -5.96 -23.24 -22.43
C GLY A 474 -7.46 -23.35 -22.19
N TYR A 475 -8.06 -22.46 -21.39
CA TYR A 475 -9.51 -22.37 -21.23
C TYR A 475 -10.20 -22.12 -22.57
N ALA A 476 -9.73 -21.12 -23.32
CA ALA A 476 -10.33 -20.78 -24.61
C ALA A 476 -10.25 -21.94 -25.62
N LEU A 477 -9.10 -22.62 -25.68
CA LEU A 477 -8.90 -23.79 -26.54
C LEU A 477 -9.77 -24.98 -26.09
N TYR A 478 -9.88 -25.21 -24.79
CA TYR A 478 -10.75 -26.25 -24.23
C TYR A 478 -12.23 -26.01 -24.57
N VAL A 479 -12.73 -24.78 -24.37
CA VAL A 479 -14.11 -24.42 -24.73
C VAL A 479 -14.34 -24.59 -26.24
N PHE A 480 -13.40 -24.15 -27.08
CA PHE A 480 -13.47 -24.32 -28.53
C PHE A 480 -13.59 -25.81 -28.91
N LEU A 481 -12.68 -26.65 -28.44
CA LEU A 481 -12.69 -28.09 -28.74
C LEU A 481 -13.92 -28.82 -28.15
N ARG A 482 -14.50 -28.30 -27.07
CA ARG A 482 -15.69 -28.90 -26.45
C ARG A 482 -17.00 -28.52 -27.15
N THR A 483 -17.07 -27.33 -27.75
CA THR A 483 -18.36 -26.71 -28.11
C THR A 483 -18.45 -26.18 -29.54
N TRP A 484 -17.36 -26.18 -30.31
CA TRP A 484 -17.40 -25.65 -31.67
C TRP A 484 -18.21 -26.55 -32.59
N GLU A 485 -19.19 -25.96 -33.26
CA GLU A 485 -20.09 -26.67 -34.17
C GLU A 485 -19.93 -26.18 -35.60
N VAL A 486 -19.97 -27.13 -36.53
CA VAL A 486 -20.11 -26.90 -37.97
C VAL A 486 -21.38 -27.64 -38.39
N GLU A 487 -22.31 -26.94 -39.04
CA GLU A 487 -23.62 -27.47 -39.44
C GLU A 487 -24.41 -28.12 -38.27
N GLY A 488 -24.28 -27.55 -37.07
CA GLY A 488 -24.95 -28.03 -35.86
C GLY A 488 -24.31 -29.25 -35.18
N ASN A 489 -23.18 -29.74 -35.68
CA ASN A 489 -22.45 -30.87 -35.10
C ASN A 489 -21.19 -30.41 -34.37
N ALA A 490 -21.00 -30.83 -33.11
CA ALA A 490 -19.80 -30.52 -32.33
C ALA A 490 -18.59 -31.35 -32.81
N ILE A 491 -17.86 -30.85 -33.81
CA ILE A 491 -16.89 -31.63 -34.61
C ILE A 491 -15.65 -32.13 -33.86
N TYR A 492 -15.36 -31.57 -32.69
CA TYR A 492 -14.17 -31.91 -31.88
C TYR A 492 -14.48 -32.65 -30.58
N ALA A 493 -15.72 -32.63 -30.08
CA ALA A 493 -16.03 -33.04 -28.71
C ALA A 493 -15.67 -34.51 -28.42
N GLU A 494 -16.02 -35.43 -29.32
CA GLU A 494 -15.65 -36.85 -29.20
C GLU A 494 -14.12 -37.05 -29.32
N ARG A 495 -13.47 -36.33 -30.24
CA ARG A 495 -12.01 -36.38 -30.44
C ARG A 495 -11.25 -35.85 -29.25
N LEU A 496 -11.80 -34.87 -28.53
CA LEU A 496 -11.21 -34.36 -27.30
C LEU A 496 -11.14 -35.46 -26.25
N LEU A 497 -12.22 -36.23 -26.07
CA LEU A 497 -12.20 -37.36 -25.13
C LEU A 497 -11.16 -38.42 -25.51
N ASP A 498 -11.06 -38.78 -26.80
CA ASP A 498 -10.03 -39.69 -27.31
C ASP A 498 -8.61 -39.15 -27.07
N TYR A 499 -8.40 -37.85 -27.30
CA TYR A 499 -7.13 -37.17 -27.06
C TYR A 499 -6.71 -37.27 -25.60
N LEU A 500 -7.64 -37.01 -24.67
CA LEU A 500 -7.42 -37.07 -23.23
C LEU A 500 -7.09 -38.49 -22.76
N LYS A 501 -7.84 -39.51 -23.20
CA LYS A 501 -7.57 -40.93 -22.87
C LYS A 501 -6.20 -41.39 -23.38
N GLY A 502 -5.73 -40.82 -24.49
CA GLY A 502 -4.47 -41.17 -25.14
C GLY A 502 -3.28 -40.26 -24.81
N ALA A 503 -3.40 -39.33 -23.86
CA ALA A 503 -2.45 -38.23 -23.65
C ALA A 503 -0.98 -38.68 -23.51
N MET A 504 -0.73 -39.83 -22.88
CA MET A 504 0.63 -40.39 -22.76
C MET A 504 1.33 -40.59 -24.13
N LYS A 505 0.58 -40.95 -25.19
CA LYS A 505 1.14 -41.12 -26.54
C LYS A 505 1.66 -39.80 -27.12
N GLY A 506 1.08 -38.68 -26.71
CA GLY A 506 1.46 -37.34 -27.15
C GLY A 506 2.64 -36.72 -26.40
N ARG A 507 3.06 -37.27 -25.25
CA ARG A 507 4.04 -36.63 -24.36
C ARG A 507 5.37 -36.25 -25.02
N ARG A 508 5.86 -37.06 -25.97
CA ARG A 508 7.14 -36.81 -26.67
C ARG A 508 6.99 -35.97 -27.94
N ALA A 509 5.78 -35.88 -28.50
CA ALA A 509 5.50 -35.13 -29.72
C ALA A 509 4.11 -34.48 -29.63
N PRO A 510 3.93 -33.46 -28.74
CA PRO A 510 2.61 -32.93 -28.41
C PRO A 510 1.88 -32.35 -29.61
N LYS A 511 2.57 -31.55 -30.44
CA LYS A 511 2.02 -30.99 -31.67
C LYS A 511 1.55 -32.06 -32.64
N LYS A 512 2.38 -33.08 -32.91
CA LYS A 512 2.00 -34.18 -33.80
C LYS A 512 0.75 -34.90 -33.30
N TRP A 513 0.71 -35.23 -32.01
CA TRP A 513 -0.45 -35.90 -31.40
C TRP A 513 -1.72 -35.05 -31.46
N PHE A 514 -1.59 -33.72 -31.30
CA PHE A 514 -2.69 -32.78 -31.47
C PHE A 514 -3.20 -32.76 -32.92
N VAL A 515 -2.30 -32.60 -33.89
CA VAL A 515 -2.63 -32.56 -35.32
C VAL A 515 -3.31 -33.85 -35.76
N ASP A 516 -2.80 -35.01 -35.35
CA ASP A 516 -3.38 -36.32 -35.67
C ASP A 516 -4.83 -36.50 -35.17
N ARG A 517 -5.30 -35.67 -34.23
CA ARG A 517 -6.63 -35.78 -33.61
C ARG A 517 -7.62 -34.70 -34.00
N PHE A 518 -7.14 -33.48 -34.19
CA PHE A 518 -8.01 -32.33 -34.43
C PHE A 518 -7.86 -31.73 -35.84
N CYS A 519 -6.85 -32.15 -36.60
CA CYS A 519 -6.48 -31.54 -37.88
C CYS A 519 -6.43 -32.58 -39.03
N ASP A 520 -7.34 -33.56 -39.01
CA ASP A 520 -7.32 -34.74 -39.89
C ASP A 520 -8.10 -34.56 -41.21
N GLY A 521 -8.74 -33.39 -41.43
CA GLY A 521 -9.56 -33.12 -42.61
C GLY A 521 -10.87 -33.91 -42.68
N LYS A 522 -11.31 -34.54 -41.57
CA LYS A 522 -12.48 -35.43 -41.55
C LYS A 522 -13.62 -34.87 -40.69
N ASP A 523 -14.85 -35.24 -41.04
CA ASP A 523 -16.07 -34.89 -40.28
C ASP A 523 -16.19 -33.38 -39.98
N GLY A 524 -15.83 -32.54 -40.96
CA GLY A 524 -15.84 -31.08 -40.83
C GLY A 524 -14.64 -30.47 -40.11
N ARG A 525 -13.69 -31.28 -39.62
CA ARG A 525 -12.43 -30.78 -39.03
C ARG A 525 -11.46 -30.31 -40.12
N PRO A 526 -10.64 -29.28 -39.83
CA PRO A 526 -9.67 -28.73 -40.77
C PRO A 526 -8.56 -29.73 -41.11
N GLU A 527 -7.97 -29.59 -42.30
CA GLU A 527 -6.75 -30.31 -42.70
C GLU A 527 -5.53 -29.47 -42.33
N GLY A 528 -4.70 -29.99 -41.40
CA GLY A 528 -3.48 -29.30 -40.96
C GLY A 528 -3.69 -28.25 -39.87
N PHE A 529 -2.57 -27.84 -39.27
CA PHE A 529 -2.55 -27.03 -38.05
C PHE A 529 -2.89 -25.55 -38.30
N GLU A 530 -2.51 -25.03 -39.45
CA GLU A 530 -2.74 -23.63 -39.86
C GLU A 530 -4.22 -23.36 -40.11
N ALA A 531 -4.93 -24.31 -40.72
CA ALA A 531 -6.37 -24.25 -40.90
C ALA A 531 -7.10 -24.30 -39.54
N PHE A 532 -6.67 -25.19 -38.64
CA PHE A 532 -7.17 -25.23 -37.26
C PHE A 532 -6.97 -23.91 -36.52
N ALA A 533 -5.77 -23.32 -36.60
CA ALA A 533 -5.46 -22.04 -35.97
C ALA A 533 -6.35 -20.91 -36.52
N THR A 534 -6.70 -20.97 -37.81
CA THR A 534 -7.61 -20.00 -38.44
C THR A 534 -9.02 -20.10 -37.86
N ASP A 535 -9.55 -21.31 -37.72
CA ASP A 535 -10.88 -21.54 -37.11
C ASP A 535 -10.89 -21.12 -35.64
N PHE A 536 -9.85 -21.47 -34.89
CA PHE A 536 -9.70 -21.04 -33.50
C PHE A 536 -9.63 -19.51 -33.39
N ALA A 537 -8.89 -18.84 -34.28
CA ALA A 537 -8.83 -17.37 -34.31
C ALA A 537 -10.21 -16.75 -34.62
N ALA A 538 -11.00 -17.37 -35.51
CA ALA A 538 -12.36 -16.93 -35.80
C ALA A 538 -13.27 -17.08 -34.57
N PHE A 539 -13.15 -18.20 -33.84
CA PHE A 539 -13.85 -18.40 -32.58
C PHE A 539 -13.48 -17.30 -31.56
N LEU A 540 -12.19 -17.06 -31.31
CA LEU A 540 -11.73 -16.03 -30.38
C LEU A 540 -12.26 -14.63 -30.76
N LYS A 541 -12.18 -14.27 -32.05
CA LYS A 541 -12.69 -12.99 -32.57
C LYS A 541 -14.20 -12.83 -32.38
N GLY A 542 -14.96 -13.92 -32.41
CA GLY A 542 -16.40 -13.89 -32.18
C GLY A 542 -16.81 -13.40 -30.78
N PHE A 543 -15.95 -13.55 -29.77
CA PHE A 543 -16.21 -13.05 -28.41
C PHE A 543 -15.79 -11.60 -28.17
N HIS A 544 -15.04 -11.00 -29.10
CA HIS A 544 -14.51 -9.65 -28.94
C HIS A 544 -15.64 -8.62 -28.76
N TRP A 545 -15.60 -7.83 -27.69
CA TRP A 545 -16.76 -7.05 -27.23
C TRP A 545 -17.28 -6.03 -28.25
N LEU A 546 -16.44 -5.54 -29.17
CA LEU A 546 -16.82 -4.61 -30.24
C LEU A 546 -17.54 -5.26 -31.42
N SER A 547 -17.27 -6.53 -31.66
CA SER A 547 -17.63 -7.23 -32.89
C SER A 547 -18.08 -8.64 -32.56
N ARG A 548 -18.95 -8.74 -31.56
CA ARG A 548 -19.50 -10.01 -31.09
C ARG A 548 -20.25 -10.68 -32.24
N ALA A 549 -19.90 -11.93 -32.53
CA ALA A 549 -20.58 -12.71 -33.56
C ALA A 549 -21.93 -13.21 -33.05
N ASP A 550 -22.96 -13.25 -33.90
CA ASP A 550 -24.32 -13.64 -33.50
C ASP A 550 -24.38 -15.05 -32.88
N TRP A 551 -23.54 -15.97 -33.37
CA TRP A 551 -23.49 -17.35 -32.88
C TRP A 551 -23.04 -17.46 -31.42
N ILE A 552 -22.44 -16.42 -30.81
CA ILE A 552 -22.08 -16.48 -29.39
C ILE A 552 -23.32 -16.56 -28.47
N ALA A 553 -24.50 -16.21 -28.99
CA ALA A 553 -25.77 -16.29 -28.26
C ALA A 553 -26.09 -17.73 -27.77
N ARG A 554 -25.47 -18.76 -28.36
CA ARG A 554 -25.58 -20.14 -27.88
C ARG A 554 -24.84 -20.41 -26.58
N TYR A 555 -23.96 -19.50 -26.12
CA TYR A 555 -23.16 -19.66 -24.92
C TYR A 555 -23.72 -18.91 -23.72
N VAL A 556 -23.62 -19.53 -22.54
CA VAL A 556 -24.02 -18.92 -21.27
C VAL A 556 -22.81 -18.26 -20.61
N GLY A 557 -22.75 -16.92 -20.71
CA GLY A 557 -21.70 -16.10 -20.10
C GLY A 557 -21.74 -16.04 -18.57
N ARG A 558 -22.93 -16.22 -17.99
CA ARG A 558 -23.16 -16.27 -16.54
C ARG A 558 -24.05 -17.47 -16.23
N PRO A 559 -23.53 -18.54 -15.59
CA PRO A 559 -24.26 -19.79 -15.33
C PRO A 559 -25.57 -19.61 -14.55
N GLY A 560 -25.72 -18.51 -13.81
CA GLY A 560 -26.91 -18.20 -13.03
C GLY A 560 -26.66 -17.08 -12.04
N LYS A 561 -27.63 -16.84 -11.15
CA LYS A 561 -27.48 -15.90 -10.04
C LYS A 561 -26.77 -16.62 -8.89
N ARG A 562 -25.57 -16.15 -8.53
CA ARG A 562 -24.89 -16.63 -7.32
C ARG A 562 -25.73 -16.29 -6.07
N PRO A 563 -25.88 -17.20 -5.11
CA PRO A 563 -26.50 -16.88 -3.84
C PRO A 563 -25.72 -15.75 -3.17
N ARG A 564 -26.40 -14.91 -2.38
CA ARG A 564 -25.71 -13.91 -1.56
C ARG A 564 -25.01 -14.69 -0.45
N SER A 565 -23.68 -14.73 -0.50
CA SER A 565 -22.85 -15.34 0.52
C SER A 565 -22.28 -14.28 1.46
N GLU A 566 -22.23 -14.61 2.75
CA GLU A 566 -21.60 -13.76 3.76
C GLU A 566 -20.07 -13.90 3.70
N TRP A 567 -19.38 -12.85 4.14
CA TRP A 567 -17.94 -12.92 4.39
C TRP A 567 -17.66 -13.92 5.49
N VAL A 568 -16.56 -14.66 5.35
CA VAL A 568 -15.96 -15.42 6.45
C VAL A 568 -15.22 -14.43 7.34
N TYR A 569 -15.49 -14.47 8.64
CA TYR A 569 -14.90 -13.59 9.65
C TYR A 569 -13.90 -14.30 10.57
N ASP A 570 -13.51 -15.53 10.24
CA ASP A 570 -12.41 -16.18 10.93
C ASP A 570 -11.16 -15.26 10.93
N ARG A 571 -10.67 -14.92 12.11
CA ARG A 571 -9.59 -13.93 12.31
C ARG A 571 -8.35 -14.19 11.43
N PRO A 572 -7.82 -15.43 11.30
CA PRO A 572 -6.67 -15.69 10.44
C PRO A 572 -6.87 -15.35 8.95
N THR A 573 -8.10 -15.39 8.43
CA THR A 573 -8.39 -15.13 7.01
C THR A 573 -8.33 -13.64 6.66
N TRP A 574 -8.47 -12.76 7.66
CA TRP A 574 -8.29 -11.32 7.51
C TRP A 574 -6.82 -10.93 7.66
N THR A 575 -6.00 -11.36 6.69
CA THR A 575 -4.55 -11.11 6.68
C THR A 575 -4.22 -9.63 6.51
N PHE A 576 -3.13 -9.18 7.16
CA PHE A 576 -2.55 -7.83 6.97
C PHE A 576 -1.49 -7.82 5.88
N ALA A 577 -1.15 -8.97 5.30
CA ALA A 577 -0.18 -9.07 4.22
C ALA A 577 -0.64 -8.31 2.97
N ARG A 578 0.33 -7.87 2.18
CA ARG A 578 0.07 -7.34 0.83
C ARG A 578 -0.14 -8.47 -0.16
N HIS A 579 -0.82 -8.14 -1.25
CA HIS A 579 -0.76 -8.98 -2.44
C HIS A 579 0.70 -9.09 -2.88
N ARG A 580 1.26 -10.28 -2.71
CA ARG A 580 2.68 -10.56 -2.98
C ARG A 580 2.89 -10.66 -4.50
N ALA A 581 4.02 -10.14 -4.97
CA ALA A 581 4.58 -10.45 -6.29
C ALA A 581 5.59 -11.61 -6.18
N GLU A 582 6.46 -11.77 -7.19
CA GLU A 582 7.58 -12.69 -7.17
C GLU A 582 8.39 -12.55 -5.86
N PRO A 583 8.63 -13.64 -5.13
CA PRO A 583 9.16 -13.58 -3.78
C PRO A 583 10.67 -13.41 -3.73
N PHE A 584 11.16 -12.92 -2.59
CA PHE A 584 12.57 -13.05 -2.20
C PHE A 584 12.78 -14.36 -1.45
N PHE A 585 13.97 -14.96 -1.60
CA PHE A 585 14.35 -16.12 -0.79
C PHE A 585 14.34 -15.76 0.71
N GLY A 586 13.58 -16.52 1.51
CA GLY A 586 13.45 -16.33 2.95
C GLY A 586 12.26 -15.48 3.40
N GLN A 587 11.59 -14.77 2.49
CA GLN A 587 10.45 -13.91 2.82
C GLN A 587 9.33 -14.75 3.47
N ASP A 588 8.77 -14.21 4.57
CA ASP A 588 7.84 -14.82 5.53
C ASP A 588 8.37 -16.05 6.30
N GLN A 589 9.06 -16.98 5.64
CA GLN A 589 9.54 -18.23 6.25
C GLN A 589 10.56 -17.99 7.37
N LEU A 590 11.47 -17.03 7.19
CA LEU A 590 12.48 -16.71 8.22
C LEU A 590 11.87 -16.04 9.45
N ARG A 591 10.78 -15.28 9.30
CA ARG A 591 10.01 -14.73 10.43
C ARG A 591 9.44 -15.87 11.28
N VAL A 592 8.75 -16.82 10.64
CA VAL A 592 8.16 -17.99 11.33
C VAL A 592 9.25 -18.81 12.04
N ALA A 593 10.36 -19.08 11.35
CA ALA A 593 11.49 -19.81 11.93
C ALA A 593 12.14 -19.07 13.11
N GLY A 594 12.30 -17.74 13.01
CA GLY A 594 12.87 -16.91 14.07
C GLY A 594 12.01 -16.87 15.34
N LEU A 595 10.69 -16.78 15.18
CA LEU A 595 9.74 -16.86 16.30
C LEU A 595 9.76 -18.25 16.96
N LEU A 596 9.86 -19.32 16.17
CA LEU A 596 9.99 -20.68 16.68
C LEU A 596 11.30 -20.88 17.46
N MET A 597 12.43 -20.36 16.95
CA MET A 597 13.71 -20.39 17.66
C MET A 597 13.65 -19.67 19.01
N ASN A 598 12.93 -18.53 19.06
CA ASN A 598 12.70 -17.81 20.31
C ASN A 598 11.89 -18.66 21.31
N GLU A 599 10.81 -19.30 20.85
CA GLU A 599 9.96 -20.16 21.68
C GLU A 599 10.75 -21.30 22.35
N VAL A 600 11.73 -21.88 21.65
CA VAL A 600 12.56 -22.99 22.18
C VAL A 600 13.80 -22.53 22.96
N GLY A 601 14.02 -21.22 23.10
CA GLY A 601 15.14 -20.64 23.83
C GLY A 601 16.45 -20.48 23.04
N GLU A 602 16.44 -20.70 21.73
CA GLU A 602 17.61 -20.55 20.84
C GLU A 602 17.81 -19.08 20.44
N THR A 603 18.17 -18.25 21.42
CA THR A 603 18.15 -16.79 21.30
C THR A 603 19.00 -16.25 20.14
N GLU A 604 20.21 -16.78 19.92
CA GLU A 604 21.10 -16.25 18.87
C GLU A 604 20.59 -16.59 17.46
N GLY A 605 20.03 -17.78 17.27
CA GLY A 605 19.39 -18.15 16.00
C GLY A 605 18.13 -17.34 15.74
N ALA A 606 17.31 -17.14 16.79
CA ALA A 606 16.14 -16.27 16.72
C ALA A 606 16.51 -14.83 16.32
N ILE A 607 17.55 -14.25 16.93
CA ILE A 607 18.03 -12.90 16.57
C ILE A 607 18.42 -12.84 15.09
N ARG A 608 19.24 -13.77 14.59
CA ARG A 608 19.68 -13.78 13.18
C ARG A 608 18.51 -13.89 12.20
N LEU A 609 17.58 -14.82 12.44
CA LEU A 609 16.43 -15.07 11.57
C LEU A 609 15.45 -13.90 11.57
N LEU A 610 15.12 -13.35 12.75
CA LEU A 610 14.18 -12.22 12.86
C LEU A 610 14.78 -10.94 12.24
N PHE A 611 16.07 -10.68 12.41
CA PHE A 611 16.72 -9.56 11.70
C PHE A 611 16.62 -9.70 10.19
N ARG A 612 16.97 -10.89 9.66
CA ARG A 612 16.88 -11.15 8.22
C ARG A 612 15.44 -11.01 7.73
N SER A 613 14.45 -11.43 8.52
CA SER A 613 13.03 -11.24 8.18
C SER A 613 12.65 -9.77 8.02
N LEU A 614 13.13 -8.84 8.87
CA LEU A 614 12.85 -7.40 8.74
C LEU A 614 13.48 -6.73 7.51
N GLU A 615 14.44 -7.39 6.85
CA GLU A 615 14.99 -6.95 5.57
C GLU A 615 14.13 -7.39 4.38
N LEU A 616 13.49 -8.55 4.48
CA LEU A 616 12.72 -9.19 3.42
C LEU A 616 11.22 -8.88 3.50
N ASP A 617 10.68 -8.82 4.71
CA ASP A 617 9.27 -8.65 5.03
C ASP A 617 8.94 -7.16 5.25
N GLU A 618 7.67 -6.86 5.49
CA GLU A 618 7.28 -5.52 5.93
C GLU A 618 7.60 -5.34 7.41
N TRP A 619 7.63 -4.08 7.86
CA TRP A 619 7.88 -3.77 9.25
C TRP A 619 6.74 -4.29 10.14
N ASP A 620 7.01 -5.37 10.86
CA ASP A 620 6.08 -6.04 11.78
C ASP A 620 6.42 -5.64 13.22
N ARG A 621 5.52 -4.89 13.88
CA ARG A 621 5.74 -4.42 15.26
C ARG A 621 5.87 -5.57 16.27
N GLY A 622 5.21 -6.70 16.03
CA GLY A 622 5.32 -7.89 16.87
C GLY A 622 6.73 -8.49 16.81
N VAL A 623 7.27 -8.63 15.59
CA VAL A 623 8.66 -9.07 15.38
C VAL A 623 9.64 -8.11 16.02
N VAL A 624 9.43 -6.80 15.86
CA VAL A 624 10.26 -5.76 16.46
C VAL A 624 10.26 -5.84 17.98
N ALA A 625 9.10 -6.01 18.61
CA ALA A 625 8.98 -6.17 20.06
C ALA A 625 9.72 -7.41 20.56
N THR A 626 9.53 -8.57 19.91
CA THR A 626 10.23 -9.82 20.25
C THR A 626 11.74 -9.66 20.11
N LEU A 627 12.21 -9.17 18.96
CA LEU A 627 13.63 -9.00 18.67
C LEU A 627 14.29 -8.01 19.65
N THR A 628 13.62 -6.90 19.96
CA THR A 628 14.08 -5.93 20.97
C THR A 628 14.27 -6.59 22.33
N GLY A 629 13.32 -7.44 22.77
CA GLY A 629 13.42 -8.20 24.01
C GLY A 629 14.65 -9.12 24.03
N LEU A 630 14.87 -9.87 22.96
CA LEU A 630 16.01 -10.78 22.82
C LEU A 630 17.35 -10.03 22.83
N LEU A 631 17.43 -8.90 22.14
CA LEU A 631 18.62 -8.07 22.11
C LEU A 631 18.97 -7.51 23.49
N ARG A 632 17.96 -7.05 24.25
CA ARG A 632 18.16 -6.62 25.65
C ARG A 632 18.65 -7.76 26.53
N GLN A 633 18.08 -8.95 26.38
CA GLN A 633 18.53 -10.16 27.10
C GLN A 633 20.00 -10.48 26.83
N LYS A 634 20.49 -10.24 25.60
CA LYS A 634 21.89 -10.43 25.20
C LYS A 634 22.79 -9.21 25.44
N ASN A 635 22.30 -8.17 26.13
CA ASN A 635 23.01 -6.92 26.38
C ASN A 635 23.46 -6.19 25.09
N ARG A 636 22.70 -6.34 24.00
CA ARG A 636 22.91 -5.69 22.70
C ARG A 636 22.06 -4.41 22.61
N LEU A 637 22.27 -3.52 23.57
CA LEU A 637 21.39 -2.38 23.83
C LEU A 637 21.33 -1.38 22.67
N ASP A 638 22.42 -1.17 21.94
CA ASP A 638 22.44 -0.28 20.78
C ASP A 638 21.49 -0.75 19.67
N GLU A 639 21.49 -2.06 19.39
CA GLU A 639 20.67 -2.67 18.35
C GLU A 639 19.18 -2.65 18.75
N ALA A 640 18.88 -2.99 20.00
CA ALA A 640 17.53 -2.90 20.56
C ALA A 640 16.99 -1.46 20.49
N TRP A 641 17.85 -0.48 20.79
CA TRP A 641 17.46 0.92 20.73
C TRP A 641 17.18 1.37 19.29
N TRP A 642 17.96 0.94 18.29
CA TRP A 642 17.69 1.29 16.89
C TRP A 642 16.37 0.73 16.37
N LEU A 643 15.95 -0.45 16.84
CA LEU A 643 14.63 -1.01 16.53
C LEU A 643 13.51 -0.14 17.10
N LEU A 644 13.61 0.21 18.39
CA LEU A 644 12.62 1.06 19.05
C LEU A 644 12.56 2.46 18.46
N ALA A 645 13.71 3.05 18.12
CA ALA A 645 13.80 4.36 17.47
C ALA A 645 13.11 4.39 16.11
N GLU A 646 13.29 3.33 15.31
CA GLU A 646 12.63 3.19 14.01
C GLU A 646 11.12 2.94 14.18
N ASP A 647 10.71 2.12 15.14
CA ASP A 647 9.29 1.88 15.42
C ASP A 647 8.58 3.15 15.88
N ALA A 648 9.20 3.90 16.81
CA ALA A 648 8.70 5.20 17.27
C ALA A 648 8.67 6.24 16.15
N ARG A 649 9.65 6.25 15.24
CA ARG A 649 9.65 7.13 14.05
C ARG A 649 8.48 6.82 13.13
N ARG A 650 8.12 5.53 12.99
CA ARG A 650 6.99 5.08 12.18
C ARG A 650 5.62 5.42 12.81
N ASP A 651 5.57 5.65 14.11
CA ASP A 651 4.38 6.06 14.87
C ASP A 651 4.48 7.47 15.45
N ALA A 652 5.25 8.36 14.82
CA ALA A 652 5.72 9.62 15.42
C ALA A 652 4.64 10.58 15.93
N ASP A 653 3.40 10.48 15.43
CA ASP A 653 2.27 11.28 15.91
C ASP A 653 1.82 10.86 17.34
N TRP A 654 2.22 9.68 17.81
CA TRP A 654 1.69 9.03 19.02
C TRP A 654 2.73 8.33 19.90
N ALA A 655 3.98 8.21 19.46
CA ALA A 655 5.02 7.53 20.22
C ALA A 655 5.48 8.32 21.46
N ASP A 656 5.64 7.63 22.59
CA ASP A 656 6.27 8.20 23.78
C ASP A 656 7.73 8.58 23.50
N PRO A 657 8.26 9.63 24.17
CA PRO A 657 9.67 9.95 24.09
C PRO A 657 10.52 8.75 24.55
N LEU A 658 11.40 8.28 23.67
CA LEU A 658 12.34 7.22 24.00
C LEU A 658 13.41 7.72 24.98
N GLU A 659 13.95 6.80 25.77
CA GLU A 659 15.18 7.06 26.53
C GLU A 659 16.37 7.35 25.59
N PRO A 660 17.38 8.13 26.07
CA PRO A 660 18.57 8.43 25.28
C PRO A 660 19.29 7.19 24.76
N ALA A 661 19.76 7.26 23.50
CA ALA A 661 20.49 6.16 22.88
C ALA A 661 21.72 5.75 23.72
N PRO A 662 21.98 4.44 23.96
CA PRO A 662 23.12 4.01 24.79
C PRO A 662 24.49 4.47 24.24
N PHE A 663 24.59 4.59 22.91
CA PHE A 663 25.79 5.06 22.21
C PHE A 663 25.88 6.60 22.11
N VAL A 664 24.90 7.37 22.58
CA VAL A 664 24.91 8.84 22.46
C VAL A 664 26.13 9.49 23.13
N LYS A 665 26.68 8.85 24.17
CA LYS A 665 27.94 9.23 24.83
C LYS A 665 29.14 9.25 23.87
N THR A 666 29.06 8.51 22.77
CA THR A 666 30.09 8.43 21.72
C THR A 666 29.89 9.48 20.62
N LEU A 667 28.86 10.34 20.74
CA LEU A 667 28.50 11.37 19.78
C LEU A 667 28.61 12.82 20.35
N PRO A 668 29.77 13.22 20.93
CA PRO A 668 29.93 14.53 21.54
C PRO A 668 29.72 15.71 20.58
N LYS A 669 30.04 15.59 19.29
CA LYS A 669 29.85 16.68 18.31
C LYS A 669 28.38 16.85 17.95
N THR A 670 27.64 15.76 17.81
CA THR A 670 26.19 15.77 17.61
C THR A 670 25.48 16.38 18.82
N LYS A 671 25.88 15.99 20.04
CA LYS A 671 25.34 16.58 21.27
C LYS A 671 25.62 18.08 21.35
N LYS A 672 26.85 18.49 21.00
CA LYS A 672 27.23 19.91 20.94
C LYS A 672 26.41 20.70 19.93
N LEU A 673 26.11 20.12 18.76
CA LEU A 673 25.24 20.73 17.76
C LEU A 673 23.82 20.95 18.31
N LEU A 674 23.24 19.97 19.01
CA LEU A 674 21.92 20.10 19.62
C LEU A 674 21.88 21.20 20.70
N GLU A 675 22.92 21.30 21.53
CA GLU A 675 23.08 22.37 22.52
C GLU A 675 23.23 23.74 21.87
N ASP A 676 23.97 23.82 20.77
CA ASP A 676 24.18 25.06 20.01
C ASP A 676 22.90 25.48 19.29
N LEU A 677 22.12 24.55 18.72
CA LEU A 677 20.80 24.81 18.16
C LEU A 677 19.85 25.39 19.23
N ALA A 678 19.85 24.79 20.43
CA ALA A 678 19.01 25.27 21.53
C ALA A 678 19.43 26.66 22.03
N SER A 679 20.73 26.92 22.11
CA SER A 679 21.27 28.22 22.52
C SER A 679 20.95 29.29 21.48
N ALA A 680 21.14 29.00 20.19
CA ALA A 680 20.80 29.89 19.09
C ALA A 680 19.30 30.23 19.08
N ALA A 681 18.43 29.22 19.21
CA ALA A 681 17.00 29.43 19.31
C ALA A 681 16.62 30.35 20.49
N ALA A 682 17.22 30.16 21.67
CA ALA A 682 16.98 31.01 22.83
C ALA A 682 17.46 32.46 22.63
N ASP A 683 18.60 32.66 21.97
CA ASP A 683 19.10 34.00 21.63
C ASP A 683 18.21 34.70 20.61
N TYR A 684 17.73 33.97 19.60
CA TYR A 684 16.80 34.50 18.60
C TYR A 684 15.42 34.81 19.17
N ARG A 685 14.93 34.01 20.12
CA ARG A 685 13.73 34.34 20.91
C ARG A 685 13.89 35.69 21.61
N LYS A 686 15.02 35.90 22.31
CA LYS A 686 15.31 37.19 22.99
C LYS A 686 15.42 38.35 21.99
N GLY A 687 15.92 38.08 20.79
CA GLY A 687 16.03 39.03 19.69
C GLY A 687 14.73 39.28 18.91
N GLY A 688 13.64 38.58 19.23
CA GLY A 688 12.35 38.70 18.53
C GLY A 688 12.28 38.04 17.15
N LEU A 689 13.24 37.17 16.79
CA LEU A 689 13.31 36.47 15.50
C LEU A 689 12.54 35.14 15.56
N ARG A 690 11.21 35.23 15.53
CA ARG A 690 10.29 34.11 15.80
C ARG A 690 10.35 32.99 14.75
N VAL A 691 10.58 33.32 13.48
CA VAL A 691 10.63 32.33 12.40
C VAL A 691 11.90 31.50 12.54
N LEU A 692 13.04 32.16 12.73
CA LEU A 692 14.31 31.48 12.93
C LEU A 692 14.34 30.66 14.23
N GLU A 693 13.83 31.20 15.34
CA GLU A 693 13.66 30.44 16.58
C GLU A 693 12.90 29.13 16.31
N SER A 694 11.72 29.23 15.71
CA SER A 694 10.86 28.07 15.48
C SER A 694 11.51 27.05 14.54
N ARG A 695 12.21 27.52 13.50
CA ARG A 695 12.95 26.64 12.58
C ARG A 695 14.05 25.87 13.33
N LEU A 696 14.84 26.55 14.17
CA LEU A 696 15.92 25.91 14.92
C LEU A 696 15.40 24.95 16.00
N VAL A 697 14.30 25.30 16.67
CA VAL A 697 13.62 24.37 17.58
C VAL A 697 13.15 23.12 16.84
N SER A 698 12.50 23.26 15.68
CA SER A 698 12.09 22.11 14.86
C SER A 698 13.28 21.24 14.43
N GLU A 699 14.39 21.86 14.04
CA GLU A 699 15.63 21.17 13.67
C GLU A 699 16.21 20.40 14.87
N GLN A 700 16.31 21.04 16.04
CA GLN A 700 16.76 20.41 17.28
C GLN A 700 15.86 19.23 17.65
N ARG A 701 14.54 19.39 17.60
CA ARG A 701 13.58 18.35 17.98
C ARG A 701 13.63 17.15 17.05
N ARG A 702 13.73 17.36 15.73
CA ARG A 702 13.88 16.27 14.77
C ARG A 702 15.15 15.45 15.04
N LEU A 703 16.29 16.11 15.22
CA LEU A 703 17.56 15.43 15.49
C LEU A 703 17.59 14.77 16.89
N ALA A 704 17.03 15.42 17.91
CA ALA A 704 16.98 14.92 19.28
C ALA A 704 16.02 13.72 19.42
N ARG A 705 14.86 13.75 18.74
CA ARG A 705 13.89 12.63 18.73
C ARG A 705 14.53 11.36 18.23
N VAL A 706 15.30 11.45 17.14
CA VAL A 706 16.01 10.29 16.60
C VAL A 706 16.87 9.65 17.69
N LEU A 707 17.54 10.44 18.54
CA LEU A 707 18.47 9.97 19.57
C LEU A 707 17.87 9.75 20.97
N GLY A 708 16.54 9.87 21.13
CA GLY A 708 15.89 9.80 22.44
C GLY A 708 16.36 10.89 23.41
N LEU A 709 16.83 12.02 22.88
CA LEU A 709 17.33 13.13 23.69
C LEU A 709 16.21 14.12 24.02
N PRO A 710 16.36 14.92 25.11
CA PRO A 710 15.37 15.92 25.49
C PRO A 710 15.00 16.85 24.34
N LEU A 711 13.69 16.94 24.09
CA LEU A 711 13.12 17.84 23.10
C LEU A 711 12.98 19.24 23.70
N MET A 712 13.35 20.27 22.94
CA MET A 712 13.04 21.65 23.35
C MET A 712 11.52 21.84 23.47
N ARG A 713 11.08 22.43 24.59
CA ARG A 713 9.69 22.85 24.77
C ARG A 713 9.40 24.07 23.89
N TYR A 714 8.25 24.02 23.23
CA TYR A 714 7.75 25.09 22.39
C TYR A 714 6.52 25.69 23.08
N GLU A 715 6.59 26.97 23.48
CA GLU A 715 5.49 27.71 24.12
C GLU A 715 4.96 28.84 23.23
N ALA A 716 5.39 28.91 21.96
CA ALA A 716 4.96 29.99 21.07
C ALA A 716 3.59 29.67 20.45
N ASP A 717 2.75 30.71 20.28
CA ASP A 717 1.58 30.67 19.40
C ASP A 717 2.00 30.08 18.05
N ALA A 718 1.25 29.10 17.54
CA ALA A 718 1.59 28.42 16.29
C ALA A 718 1.87 29.46 15.18
N LEU A 719 3.05 29.39 14.56
CA LEU A 719 3.34 30.16 13.36
C LEU A 719 2.24 29.85 12.32
N THR A 720 1.58 30.88 11.81
CA THR A 720 0.69 30.72 10.66
C THR A 720 1.51 30.26 9.45
N ALA A 721 0.91 29.52 8.52
CA ALA A 721 1.58 29.11 7.28
C ALA A 721 2.18 30.30 6.50
N ASP A 722 1.53 31.47 6.57
CA ASP A 722 2.04 32.71 5.97
C ASP A 722 3.25 33.30 6.71
N ALA A 723 3.42 32.99 8.00
CA ALA A 723 4.49 33.52 8.84
C ALA A 723 5.76 32.67 8.81
N SER A 724 5.70 31.38 8.42
CA SER A 724 6.90 30.55 8.26
C SER A 724 7.76 31.01 7.07
N GLY A 725 7.15 31.52 6.01
CA GLY A 725 7.84 32.03 4.84
C GLY A 725 8.48 30.93 3.95
N PRO A 726 8.99 31.30 2.76
CA PRO A 726 9.35 30.36 1.69
C PRO A 726 10.62 29.53 1.94
N LEU A 727 11.37 29.81 3.01
CA LEU A 727 12.65 29.15 3.34
C LEU A 727 12.65 28.49 4.73
N PHE A 728 11.47 28.30 5.33
CA PHE A 728 11.35 27.59 6.60
C PHE A 728 11.73 26.10 6.45
N ASP A 729 11.02 25.45 5.53
CA ASP A 729 11.34 24.12 5.04
C ASP A 729 12.40 24.21 3.92
N PRO A 730 13.05 23.07 3.58
CA PRO A 730 13.86 23.01 2.37
C PRO A 730 13.06 23.48 1.15
N PRO A 731 13.67 24.27 0.25
CA PRO A 731 12.97 24.76 -0.93
C PRO A 731 12.43 23.60 -1.77
N LYS A 732 11.29 23.87 -2.41
CA LYS A 732 10.69 22.99 -3.40
C LYS A 732 11.73 22.60 -4.46
N ARG A 733 11.79 21.31 -4.80
CA ARG A 733 12.72 20.79 -5.83
C ARG A 733 11.98 20.02 -6.91
N ARG A 734 12.53 19.96 -8.11
CA ARG A 734 12.06 19.03 -9.15
C ARG A 734 12.34 17.57 -8.78
N LEU A 735 11.43 16.68 -9.20
CA LEU A 735 11.57 15.23 -8.97
C LEU A 735 12.75 14.60 -9.73
N ASP A 736 13.13 15.21 -10.85
CA ASP A 736 14.22 14.76 -11.72
C ASP A 736 15.62 15.17 -11.23
N PHE A 737 15.73 15.85 -10.08
CA PHE A 737 17.00 16.39 -9.58
C PHE A 737 18.12 15.34 -9.48
N PHE A 738 17.80 14.14 -9.01
CA PHE A 738 18.73 13.00 -8.96
C PHE A 738 18.60 12.05 -10.15
N GLY A 739 17.73 12.37 -11.10
CA GLY A 739 17.42 11.59 -12.28
C GLY A 739 16.32 10.53 -12.07
N TRP A 740 15.97 9.90 -13.18
CA TRP A 740 14.97 8.85 -13.29
C TRP A 740 15.62 7.47 -13.43
N ALA A 741 14.89 6.43 -13.06
CA ALA A 741 15.25 5.04 -13.26
C ALA A 741 14.00 4.24 -13.67
N GLU A 742 14.14 3.41 -14.70
CA GLU A 742 13.10 2.43 -15.03
C GLU A 742 13.10 1.29 -14.00
N ASP A 743 11.94 0.76 -13.67
CA ASP A 743 11.77 -0.30 -12.66
C ASP A 743 10.57 -1.19 -12.99
N ARG A 744 10.35 -2.25 -12.20
CA ARG A 744 9.17 -3.12 -12.27
C ARG A 744 8.06 -2.64 -11.35
N LEU A 745 6.82 -2.93 -11.72
CA LEU A 745 5.63 -2.59 -10.93
C LEU A 745 4.54 -3.62 -11.20
N THR A 746 4.03 -4.27 -10.15
CA THR A 746 2.95 -5.26 -10.25
C THR A 746 1.77 -4.70 -11.06
N ASP A 747 1.13 -5.52 -11.89
CA ASP A 747 0.10 -5.14 -12.89
C ASP A 747 0.59 -4.29 -14.08
N HIS A 748 1.81 -3.75 -14.02
CA HIS A 748 2.43 -2.96 -15.11
C HIS A 748 3.57 -3.73 -15.80
N ASP A 749 3.77 -5.01 -15.48
CA ASP A 749 4.84 -5.82 -16.07
C ASP A 749 4.38 -6.67 -17.27
N GLU A 750 3.10 -7.07 -17.33
CA GLU A 750 2.58 -8.02 -18.35
C GLU A 750 2.76 -7.57 -19.81
N HIS A 751 2.62 -6.27 -20.06
CA HIS A 751 2.81 -5.66 -21.39
C HIS A 751 3.89 -4.59 -21.34
N ARG A 752 4.87 -4.75 -20.44
CA ARG A 752 5.94 -3.77 -20.28
C ARG A 752 6.76 -3.69 -21.55
N VAL A 753 6.96 -2.47 -22.03
CA VAL A 753 7.91 -2.18 -23.10
C VAL A 753 9.06 -1.40 -22.47
N ALA A 754 10.26 -1.97 -22.54
CA ALA A 754 11.47 -1.31 -22.06
C ALA A 754 11.67 0.05 -22.75
N ASP A 755 12.22 1.01 -22.02
CA ASP A 755 12.53 2.35 -22.50
C ASP A 755 11.31 3.11 -23.05
N LEU A 756 10.08 2.73 -22.68
CA LEU A 756 8.85 3.42 -23.11
C LEU A 756 8.57 4.70 -22.28
N TRP A 757 9.61 5.51 -22.12
CA TRP A 757 9.63 6.79 -21.43
C TRP A 757 10.83 7.60 -21.96
N PHE A 758 10.79 8.93 -21.82
CA PHE A 758 11.96 9.78 -22.05
C PHE A 758 11.79 11.12 -21.32
N VAL A 759 12.88 11.88 -21.20
CA VAL A 759 12.86 13.25 -20.67
C VAL A 759 13.12 14.21 -21.83
N ASP A 760 12.28 15.23 -21.98
CA ASP A 760 12.46 16.26 -23.02
C ASP A 760 13.75 17.05 -22.77
N GLU A 761 14.60 17.15 -23.80
CA GLU A 761 15.88 17.89 -23.74
C GLU A 761 15.67 19.37 -23.46
N ALA A 762 14.58 19.96 -23.98
CA ALA A 762 14.31 21.39 -23.86
C ALA A 762 13.73 21.80 -22.50
N GLY A 763 12.94 20.94 -21.83
CA GLY A 763 12.17 21.31 -20.63
C GLY A 763 12.35 20.43 -19.39
N GLY A 764 13.03 19.29 -19.51
CA GLY A 764 13.11 18.29 -18.45
C GLY A 764 11.77 17.62 -18.12
N ASP A 765 10.71 17.83 -18.92
CA ASP A 765 9.41 17.19 -18.71
C ASP A 765 9.54 15.68 -18.95
N LEU A 766 8.94 14.87 -18.08
CA LEU A 766 8.96 13.42 -18.20
C LEU A 766 7.80 12.94 -19.07
N HIS A 767 8.09 12.16 -20.10
CA HIS A 767 7.10 11.44 -20.88
C HIS A 767 7.02 9.98 -20.47
N VAL A 768 5.80 9.48 -20.26
CA VAL A 768 5.52 8.10 -19.85
C VAL A 768 4.56 7.47 -20.85
N GLY A 769 4.85 6.25 -21.30
CA GLY A 769 4.08 5.54 -22.34
C GLY A 769 4.57 5.84 -23.77
N ARG A 770 5.71 6.53 -23.92
CA ARG A 770 6.37 6.79 -25.22
C ARG A 770 7.87 7.03 -25.03
N ASN A 771 8.67 6.68 -26.03
CA ASN A 771 10.14 6.77 -25.99
C ASN A 771 10.73 7.90 -26.85
N LYS A 772 9.88 8.66 -27.55
CA LYS A 772 10.29 9.80 -28.36
C LYS A 772 9.23 10.89 -28.40
N PRO A 773 9.62 12.14 -28.71
CA PRO A 773 8.69 13.23 -28.98
C PRO A 773 7.70 12.88 -30.09
N ARG A 774 6.61 13.62 -30.14
CA ARG A 774 5.63 13.46 -31.20
C ARG A 774 6.14 14.09 -32.50
N GLU A 775 5.92 13.39 -33.62
CA GLU A 775 6.34 13.85 -34.95
C GLU A 775 5.24 14.62 -35.71
N GLY A 776 3.97 14.51 -35.30
CA GLY A 776 2.82 15.12 -35.99
C GLY A 776 2.40 16.52 -35.49
N THR A 777 1.67 17.27 -36.33
CA THR A 777 1.25 18.67 -36.10
C THR A 777 -0.01 18.86 -35.24
N GLY A 778 -0.73 17.79 -34.88
CA GLY A 778 -1.90 17.86 -33.99
C GLY A 778 -1.52 18.03 -32.52
N GLN A 779 -2.48 18.24 -31.61
CA GLN A 779 -2.22 18.32 -30.15
C GLN A 779 -2.27 16.97 -29.41
N LEU A 780 -3.07 16.01 -29.89
CA LEU A 780 -3.16 14.65 -29.32
C LEU A 780 -2.91 13.57 -30.40
N ASP A 781 -2.26 12.47 -30.00
CA ASP A 781 -2.22 11.25 -30.80
C ASP A 781 -3.61 10.60 -30.79
N ALA A 782 -4.22 10.44 -31.96
CA ALA A 782 -5.59 9.96 -32.08
C ALA A 782 -5.74 8.50 -31.63
N ARG A 783 -4.70 7.68 -31.84
CA ARG A 783 -4.64 6.30 -31.37
C ARG A 783 -3.90 6.23 -30.05
N ALA A 784 -4.42 5.43 -29.13
CA ALA A 784 -3.72 5.03 -27.91
C ALA A 784 -3.57 3.51 -27.88
N HIS A 785 -2.47 3.02 -27.32
CA HIS A 785 -2.13 1.59 -27.29
C HIS A 785 -2.05 1.10 -25.84
N LYS A 786 -2.46 -0.14 -25.59
CA LYS A 786 -2.18 -0.83 -24.33
C LYS A 786 -0.71 -1.24 -24.31
N ARG A 787 0.12 -0.45 -23.64
CA ARG A 787 1.55 -0.72 -23.43
C ARG A 787 1.88 -0.27 -22.03
N HIS A 788 2.53 -1.13 -21.26
CA HIS A 788 2.88 -0.78 -19.90
C HIS A 788 4.26 -0.13 -19.87
N SER A 789 4.41 0.87 -19.02
CA SER A 789 5.68 1.51 -18.71
C SER A 789 5.69 1.94 -17.26
N TYR A 790 6.84 1.88 -16.60
CA TYR A 790 6.99 2.42 -15.25
C TYR A 790 8.38 3.01 -15.06
N VAL A 791 8.41 4.24 -14.56
CA VAL A 791 9.64 4.98 -14.28
C VAL A 791 9.49 5.64 -12.92
N ARG A 792 10.57 5.70 -12.15
CA ARG A 792 10.60 6.30 -10.81
C ARG A 792 11.80 7.22 -10.61
N THR A 793 11.73 8.03 -9.58
CA THR A 793 12.85 8.84 -9.11
C THR A 793 13.97 7.97 -8.59
N LYS A 794 15.21 8.49 -8.62
CA LYS A 794 16.34 7.94 -7.84
C LYS A 794 16.37 8.45 -6.39
N ASP A 795 15.57 9.46 -6.07
CA ASP A 795 15.44 10.02 -4.72
C ASP A 795 14.47 9.22 -3.86
N TRP A 796 14.92 8.78 -2.68
CA TRP A 796 14.09 8.12 -1.67
C TRP A 796 13.43 9.14 -0.73
N GLN A 797 12.11 9.07 -0.59
CA GLN A 797 11.37 9.89 0.38
C GLN A 797 11.25 9.14 1.71
N ASP A 798 11.96 9.59 2.74
CA ASP A 798 11.88 9.03 4.10
C ASP A 798 10.50 9.28 4.74
N ALA A 799 10.06 8.43 5.69
CA ALA A 799 8.84 8.69 6.46
C ALA A 799 8.82 10.10 7.07
N GLY A 800 7.61 10.66 7.17
CA GLY A 800 7.37 12.03 7.60
C GLY A 800 6.37 12.71 6.67
N ARG A 801 6.57 14.01 6.45
CA ARG A 801 5.65 14.84 5.67
C ARG A 801 6.30 15.34 4.39
N TYR A 802 5.68 15.05 3.26
CA TYR A 802 6.11 15.55 1.96
C TYR A 802 4.95 15.79 1.01
N ARG A 803 5.09 16.80 0.15
CA ARG A 803 4.14 17.13 -0.92
C ARG A 803 4.79 16.85 -2.26
N ILE A 804 4.06 16.18 -3.13
CA ILE A 804 4.39 16.04 -4.54
C ILE A 804 3.33 16.78 -5.34
N GLU A 805 3.75 17.63 -6.27
CA GLU A 805 2.82 18.34 -7.14
C GLU A 805 3.36 18.45 -8.56
N GLY A 806 2.45 18.48 -9.52
CA GLY A 806 2.78 18.60 -10.94
C GLY A 806 1.54 18.69 -11.81
N ARG A 807 1.74 18.67 -13.12
CA ARG A 807 0.67 18.64 -14.11
C ARG A 807 0.83 17.43 -15.01
N VAL A 808 -0.24 16.67 -15.19
CA VAL A 808 -0.32 15.60 -16.17
C VAL A 808 -1.00 16.16 -17.41
N ALA A 809 -0.25 16.30 -18.49
CA ALA A 809 -0.76 16.65 -19.81
C ALA A 809 -1.00 15.39 -20.64
N PHE A 810 -2.20 15.26 -21.19
CA PHE A 810 -2.58 14.12 -22.02
C PHE A 810 -1.91 14.25 -23.38
N THR A 811 -1.24 13.20 -23.86
CA THR A 811 -0.61 13.21 -25.19
C THR A 811 -1.31 12.29 -26.19
N THR A 812 -2.29 11.54 -25.70
CA THR A 812 -3.09 10.57 -26.45
C THR A 812 -4.57 10.80 -26.16
N SER A 813 -5.43 10.37 -27.07
CA SER A 813 -6.90 10.51 -26.99
C SER A 813 -7.57 9.78 -25.82
N TYR A 814 -6.90 8.78 -25.26
CA TYR A 814 -7.27 8.10 -24.03
C TYR A 814 -6.00 7.73 -23.27
N VAL A 815 -5.99 7.97 -21.96
CA VAL A 815 -4.89 7.59 -21.08
C VAL A 815 -5.41 6.85 -19.86
N SER A 816 -4.67 5.80 -19.48
CA SER A 816 -4.75 5.11 -18.20
C SER A 816 -3.37 5.18 -17.58
N GLY A 817 -3.23 5.97 -16.51
CA GLY A 817 -1.96 6.24 -15.84
C GLY A 817 -2.04 6.06 -14.34
N THR A 818 -0.87 5.98 -13.71
CA THR A 818 -0.74 5.88 -12.26
C THR A 818 0.42 6.73 -11.75
N ILE A 819 0.24 7.35 -10.59
CA ILE A 819 1.29 8.00 -9.81
C ILE A 819 1.53 7.13 -8.58
N VAL A 820 2.76 6.73 -8.36
CA VAL A 820 3.16 5.79 -7.30
C VAL A 820 3.87 6.55 -6.19
N LEU A 821 3.38 6.38 -4.97
CA LEU A 821 3.95 6.93 -3.73
C LEU A 821 4.54 5.79 -2.90
N GLY A 822 5.66 6.07 -2.24
CA GLY A 822 6.28 5.11 -1.32
C GLY A 822 6.66 3.78 -2.00
N HIS A 823 7.18 3.83 -3.23
CA HIS A 823 7.67 2.64 -3.91
C HIS A 823 8.93 2.13 -3.21
N ALA A 824 8.76 1.14 -2.35
CA ALA A 824 9.86 0.39 -1.75
C ALA A 824 10.18 -0.87 -2.58
N ARG A 825 9.13 -1.48 -3.14
CA ARG A 825 9.18 -2.64 -4.05
C ARG A 825 7.98 -2.59 -4.99
N ARG A 826 8.01 -3.40 -6.05
CA ARG A 826 6.91 -3.53 -7.03
C ARG A 826 5.55 -3.89 -6.41
N ASP A 827 5.55 -4.62 -5.29
CA ASP A 827 4.38 -5.04 -4.49
C ASP A 827 4.13 -4.14 -3.25
N ARG A 828 5.00 -3.17 -2.97
CA ARG A 828 4.91 -2.27 -1.80
C ARG A 828 4.90 -0.82 -2.23
N ASN A 829 3.69 -0.29 -2.41
CA ASN A 829 3.46 1.08 -2.83
C ASN A 829 2.00 1.53 -2.55
N VAL A 830 1.76 2.83 -2.70
CA VAL A 830 0.43 3.43 -2.76
C VAL A 830 0.26 4.04 -4.16
N ARG A 831 -0.91 3.82 -4.79
CA ARG A 831 -1.15 4.19 -6.19
C ARG A 831 -2.29 5.18 -6.29
N PHE A 832 -2.02 6.35 -6.85
CA PHE A 832 -3.04 7.25 -7.39
C PHE A 832 -3.23 6.93 -8.87
N SER A 833 -4.29 6.19 -9.21
CA SER A 833 -4.59 5.80 -10.59
C SER A 833 -5.59 6.78 -11.20
N PHE A 834 -5.46 7.04 -12.50
CA PHE A 834 -6.34 7.94 -13.23
C PHE A 834 -6.59 7.50 -14.67
N ASN A 835 -7.81 7.76 -15.15
CA ASN A 835 -8.23 7.50 -16.53
C ASN A 835 -8.93 8.74 -17.12
N ALA A 836 -8.57 9.14 -18.33
CA ALA A 836 -9.19 10.27 -19.02
C ALA A 836 -9.23 10.08 -20.55
N GLY A 837 -10.20 10.72 -21.19
CA GLY A 837 -10.39 10.71 -22.64
C GLY A 837 -11.52 9.77 -23.09
N ASP A 838 -11.49 9.36 -24.35
CA ASP A 838 -12.51 8.48 -24.95
C ASP A 838 -11.84 7.23 -25.51
N TYR A 839 -12.05 6.11 -24.80
CA TYR A 839 -11.49 4.81 -25.18
C TYR A 839 -12.00 4.35 -26.56
N MET A 840 -13.27 4.60 -26.90
CA MET A 840 -13.87 4.19 -28.18
C MET A 840 -13.25 4.95 -29.35
N TYR A 841 -13.01 6.25 -29.18
CA TYR A 841 -12.29 7.04 -30.18
C TYR A 841 -10.83 6.57 -30.31
N ALA A 842 -10.17 6.31 -29.19
CA ALA A 842 -8.74 5.92 -29.17
C ALA A 842 -8.44 4.63 -29.93
N ILE A 843 -9.41 3.71 -29.98
CA ILE A 843 -9.34 2.46 -30.74
C ILE A 843 -9.99 2.57 -32.15
N GLY A 844 -10.42 3.77 -32.56
CA GLY A 844 -10.93 4.06 -33.90
C GLY A 844 -12.39 3.64 -34.16
N GLN A 845 -13.16 3.37 -33.11
CA GLN A 845 -14.57 2.94 -33.21
C GLN A 845 -15.57 4.10 -33.14
N LYS A 846 -15.07 5.28 -32.75
CA LYS A 846 -15.82 6.54 -32.76
C LYS A 846 -15.00 7.55 -33.55
N GLU A 847 -15.66 8.34 -34.41
CA GLU A 847 -15.00 9.40 -35.19
C GLU A 847 -14.90 10.73 -34.44
N GLU A 848 -15.79 10.95 -33.46
CA GLU A 848 -15.83 12.20 -32.71
C GLU A 848 -14.65 12.29 -31.74
N LYS A 849 -13.85 13.36 -31.89
CA LYS A 849 -12.70 13.62 -31.02
C LYS A 849 -13.09 13.71 -29.54
N PRO A 850 -12.27 13.16 -28.63
CA PRO A 850 -12.54 13.21 -27.21
C PRO A 850 -12.52 14.65 -26.70
N LYS A 851 -13.47 14.96 -25.82
CA LYS A 851 -13.39 16.11 -24.93
C LYS A 851 -13.02 15.59 -23.55
N PHE A 852 -11.89 16.05 -23.02
CA PHE A 852 -11.44 15.71 -21.68
C PHE A 852 -12.23 16.53 -20.64
N GLU A 853 -13.48 16.14 -20.41
CA GLU A 853 -14.41 16.83 -19.50
C GLU A 853 -14.38 16.28 -18.08
N SER A 854 -13.82 15.08 -17.89
CA SER A 854 -13.68 14.46 -16.58
C SER A 854 -12.49 13.52 -16.48
N LEU A 855 -12.10 13.21 -15.25
CA LEU A 855 -11.08 12.23 -14.86
C LEU A 855 -11.72 11.20 -13.92
N SER A 856 -11.58 9.91 -14.19
CA SER A 856 -11.83 8.88 -13.18
C SER A 856 -10.55 8.65 -12.39
N TRP A 857 -10.63 8.52 -11.07
CA TRP A 857 -9.45 8.37 -10.21
C TRP A 857 -9.69 7.41 -9.03
N SER A 858 -8.62 6.86 -8.49
CA SER A 858 -8.63 6.03 -7.26
C SER A 858 -7.30 6.12 -6.51
N LEU A 859 -7.30 5.86 -5.20
CA LEU A 859 -6.10 5.81 -4.36
C LEU A 859 -6.12 4.56 -3.46
N GLY A 860 -5.07 3.73 -3.48
CA GLY A 860 -5.02 2.48 -2.69
C GLY A 860 -3.63 1.82 -2.59
N GLY A 861 -3.47 0.83 -1.70
CA GLY A 861 -2.17 0.26 -1.29
C GLY A 861 -1.94 -1.25 -1.52
N LEU A 862 -2.75 -1.93 -2.34
CA LEU A 862 -2.58 -3.36 -2.69
C LEU A 862 -2.59 -4.35 -1.50
N ARG A 863 -3.27 -4.06 -0.38
CA ARG A 863 -3.45 -5.07 0.68
C ARG A 863 -4.55 -6.07 0.28
N ASP A 864 -4.39 -7.34 0.65
CA ASP A 864 -5.39 -8.41 0.36
C ASP A 864 -6.80 -8.02 0.86
N ARG A 865 -6.86 -7.32 2.00
CA ARG A 865 -8.12 -6.86 2.63
C ARG A 865 -8.72 -5.60 2.06
N ASP A 866 -7.97 -4.76 1.34
CA ASP A 866 -8.44 -3.41 1.00
C ASP A 866 -9.69 -3.47 0.11
N GLY A 867 -9.81 -4.51 -0.73
CA GLY A 867 -11.00 -4.75 -1.55
C GLY A 867 -12.22 -5.22 -0.76
N GLY A 868 -12.02 -5.82 0.41
CA GLY A 868 -13.08 -6.26 1.32
C GLY A 868 -13.59 -5.15 2.23
N LEU A 869 -12.79 -4.10 2.48
CA LEU A 869 -13.09 -3.03 3.44
C LEU A 869 -13.77 -1.81 2.79
N PRO A 870 -15.09 -1.59 3.01
CA PRO A 870 -15.80 -0.50 2.38
C PRO A 870 -15.23 0.85 2.78
N GLY A 871 -14.86 1.65 1.77
CA GLY A 871 -14.32 2.99 1.95
C GLY A 871 -12.82 3.06 2.19
N ALA A 872 -12.09 1.95 2.34
CA ALA A 872 -10.64 1.97 2.57
C ALA A 872 -9.86 2.56 1.38
N ASN A 873 -10.28 2.28 0.15
CA ASN A 873 -9.72 2.84 -1.09
C ASN A 873 -10.66 3.90 -1.67
N PRO A 874 -10.40 5.21 -1.49
CA PRO A 874 -11.22 6.25 -2.09
C PRO A 874 -11.03 6.30 -3.61
N GLY A 875 -12.09 6.67 -4.32
CA GLY A 875 -12.07 6.90 -5.76
C GLY A 875 -13.36 7.53 -6.25
N GLY A 876 -13.38 7.95 -7.51
CA GLY A 876 -14.56 8.56 -8.10
C GLY A 876 -14.29 9.23 -9.44
N ARG A 877 -15.24 10.08 -9.86
CA ARG A 877 -15.14 10.89 -11.06
C ARG A 877 -14.98 12.36 -10.67
N PHE A 878 -13.99 13.03 -11.24
CA PHE A 878 -13.76 14.47 -11.11
C PHE A 878 -14.17 15.17 -12.41
N GLU A 879 -15.08 16.12 -12.33
CA GLU A 879 -15.55 16.91 -13.47
C GLU A 879 -14.77 18.22 -13.57
N PHE A 880 -14.26 18.51 -14.78
CA PHE A 880 -13.56 19.76 -15.07
C PHE A 880 -14.54 20.89 -15.35
N LYS A 881 -14.09 22.14 -15.15
CA LYS A 881 -14.82 23.34 -15.58
C LYS A 881 -14.62 23.54 -17.10
N GLY A 882 -15.09 22.59 -17.90
CA GLY A 882 -14.90 22.52 -19.36
C GLY A 882 -13.81 21.54 -19.80
N ALA A 883 -13.68 21.32 -21.11
CA ALA A 883 -12.69 20.38 -21.65
C ALA A 883 -11.25 20.89 -21.44
N GLN A 884 -10.40 20.07 -20.81
CA GLN A 884 -9.01 20.44 -20.48
C GLN A 884 -8.02 19.33 -20.90
N PRO A 885 -6.95 19.65 -21.64
CA PRO A 885 -5.97 18.66 -22.12
C PRO A 885 -4.95 18.24 -21.04
N SER A 886 -5.16 18.66 -19.79
CA SER A 886 -4.26 18.38 -18.67
C SER A 886 -5.00 18.55 -17.35
N PHE A 887 -4.48 17.99 -16.27
CA PHE A 887 -4.90 18.33 -14.91
C PHE A 887 -3.69 18.53 -13.98
N LYS A 888 -3.84 19.42 -12.99
CA LYS A 888 -2.92 19.58 -11.87
C LYS A 888 -3.25 18.56 -10.78
N PHE A 889 -2.23 17.89 -10.26
CA PHE A 889 -2.35 17.04 -9.08
C PHE A 889 -1.48 17.57 -7.93
N ILE A 890 -1.94 17.32 -6.71
CA ILE A 890 -1.14 17.42 -5.49
C ILE A 890 -1.38 16.15 -4.69
N LEU A 891 -0.30 15.48 -4.30
CA LEU A 891 -0.30 14.32 -3.41
C LEU A 891 0.48 14.71 -2.17
N GLU A 892 -0.19 14.74 -1.02
CA GLU A 892 0.44 15.10 0.25
C GLU A 892 0.48 13.89 1.15
N VAL A 893 1.68 13.53 1.56
CA VAL A 893 1.94 12.42 2.45
C VAL A 893 2.24 12.96 3.84
N ASP A 894 1.62 12.35 4.84
CA ASP A 894 1.84 12.64 6.25
C ASP A 894 1.85 11.34 7.04
N GLY A 895 3.05 10.77 7.23
CA GLY A 895 3.21 9.45 7.83
C GLY A 895 2.47 8.39 7.03
N ALA A 896 1.48 7.75 7.64
CA ALA A 896 0.66 6.67 7.07
C ALA A 896 -0.42 7.14 6.06
N ARG A 897 -0.51 8.45 5.83
CA ARG A 897 -1.62 9.08 5.11
C ARG A 897 -1.17 9.65 3.78
N ALA A 898 -2.03 9.56 2.77
CA ALA A 898 -1.90 10.26 1.51
C ALA A 898 -3.21 11.00 1.17
N HIS A 899 -3.14 12.32 1.05
CA HIS A 899 -4.22 13.17 0.55
C HIS A 899 -4.02 13.43 -0.95
N ALA A 900 -5.11 13.32 -1.72
CA ALA A 900 -5.11 13.63 -3.14
C ALA A 900 -5.92 14.89 -3.43
N PHE A 901 -5.37 15.75 -4.29
CA PHE A 901 -6.03 16.93 -4.82
C PHE A 901 -5.95 16.95 -6.34
N ILE A 902 -7.05 17.33 -6.99
CA ILE A 902 -7.14 17.57 -8.43
C ILE A 902 -7.58 19.03 -8.62
N GLU A 903 -6.85 19.81 -9.41
CA GLU A 903 -7.12 21.25 -9.59
C GLU A 903 -7.22 22.02 -8.26
N ASN A 904 -6.31 21.69 -7.31
CA ASN A 904 -6.27 22.21 -5.94
C ASN A 904 -7.52 21.91 -5.09
N ARG A 905 -8.42 21.03 -5.55
CA ARG A 905 -9.57 20.55 -4.78
C ARG A 905 -9.25 19.19 -4.19
N TRP A 906 -9.42 19.03 -2.89
CA TRP A 906 -9.30 17.73 -2.23
C TRP A 906 -10.33 16.76 -2.80
N VAL A 907 -9.89 15.53 -3.11
CA VAL A 907 -10.75 14.48 -3.68
C VAL A 907 -10.83 13.23 -2.82
N GLY A 908 -9.81 12.94 -2.00
CA GLY A 908 -9.84 11.82 -1.07
C GLY A 908 -8.58 11.66 -0.24
N THR A 909 -8.67 10.78 0.77
CA THR A 909 -7.56 10.41 1.64
C THR A 909 -7.48 8.89 1.74
N TYR A 910 -6.29 8.34 1.51
CA TYR A 910 -5.95 6.96 1.83
C TYR A 910 -5.10 6.94 3.09
N HIS A 911 -5.41 6.01 3.99
CA HIS A 911 -4.62 5.74 5.19
C HIS A 911 -4.26 4.27 5.17
N THR A 912 -2.98 3.94 5.34
CA THR A 912 -2.54 2.55 5.45
C THR A 912 -3.26 1.89 6.62
N VAL A 913 -3.88 0.74 6.38
CA VAL A 913 -4.73 0.05 7.37
C VAL A 913 -3.95 -0.54 8.55
N ASP A 914 -2.63 -0.59 8.45
CA ASP A 914 -1.68 -1.05 9.47
C ASP A 914 -0.90 0.11 10.14
N GLY A 915 -1.20 1.35 9.77
CA GLY A 915 -0.55 2.55 10.30
C GLY A 915 0.92 2.73 9.90
N GLN A 916 1.43 1.96 8.93
CA GLN A 916 2.80 2.12 8.46
C GLN A 916 2.95 3.39 7.60
N PRO A 917 4.04 4.17 7.74
CA PRO A 917 4.25 5.36 6.95
C PRO A 917 4.50 5.06 5.47
N ILE A 918 4.09 5.98 4.61
CA ILE A 918 4.30 5.93 3.16
C ILE A 918 5.67 6.54 2.84
N GLU A 919 6.71 5.71 2.80
CA GLU A 919 8.08 6.08 2.44
C GLU A 919 8.58 5.25 1.24
N GLY A 920 9.48 5.82 0.43
CA GLY A 920 10.00 5.17 -0.78
C GLY A 920 10.19 6.12 -1.96
N TYR A 921 10.42 5.55 -3.14
CA TYR A 921 10.54 6.32 -4.38
C TYR A 921 9.17 6.82 -4.88
N VAL A 922 9.19 7.87 -5.69
CA VAL A 922 8.02 8.39 -6.39
C VAL A 922 8.07 7.92 -7.85
N GLY A 923 6.98 7.35 -8.35
CA GLY A 923 6.94 6.76 -9.68
C GLY A 923 5.74 7.19 -10.53
N PHE A 924 5.84 6.93 -11.83
CA PHE A 924 4.81 7.22 -12.82
C PHE A 924 4.72 6.03 -13.78
N GLY A 925 3.51 5.52 -13.95
CA GLY A 925 3.24 4.39 -14.84
C GLY A 925 2.13 4.69 -15.84
N SER A 926 2.18 4.03 -16.98
CA SER A 926 1.09 4.01 -17.96
C SER A 926 0.68 2.57 -18.25
N THR A 927 -0.62 2.34 -18.45
CA THR A 927 -1.19 1.06 -18.87
C THR A 927 -1.74 1.17 -20.29
N PHE A 928 -2.29 2.33 -20.63
CA PHE A 928 -2.86 2.64 -21.94
C PHE A 928 -2.56 4.09 -22.31
N GLY A 929 -2.16 4.31 -23.55
CA GLY A 929 -1.80 5.64 -24.04
C GLY A 929 -0.53 6.18 -23.40
N ALA A 930 -0.35 7.49 -23.49
CA ALA A 930 0.84 8.19 -23.01
C ALA A 930 0.48 9.58 -22.48
N PHE A 931 1.25 10.04 -21.50
CA PHE A 931 1.13 11.37 -20.91
C PHE A 931 2.49 12.03 -20.71
N LYS A 932 2.46 13.35 -20.54
CA LYS A 932 3.60 14.17 -20.19
C LYS A 932 3.40 14.73 -18.79
N LEU A 933 4.38 14.52 -17.93
CA LEU A 933 4.45 15.08 -16.59
C LEU A 933 5.26 16.37 -16.63
N GLN A 934 4.63 17.47 -16.22
CA GLN A 934 5.20 18.81 -16.31
C GLN A 934 5.39 19.43 -14.93
N GLY A 935 6.55 20.08 -14.74
CA GLY A 935 6.86 20.85 -13.53
C GLY A 935 6.69 20.05 -12.24
N ALA A 936 6.98 18.75 -12.27
CA ALA A 936 6.77 17.87 -11.13
C ALA A 936 7.84 18.07 -10.07
N THR A 937 7.40 18.25 -8.84
CA THR A 937 8.25 18.67 -7.73
C THR A 937 7.92 17.93 -6.45
N VAL A 938 8.88 17.90 -5.53
CA VAL A 938 8.73 17.42 -4.16
C VAL A 938 9.15 18.52 -3.18
N THR A 939 8.39 18.66 -2.09
CA THR A 939 8.70 19.54 -0.96
C THR A 939 8.63 18.73 0.33
N ARG A 940 9.70 18.74 1.14
CA ARG A 940 9.70 18.17 2.49
C ARG A 940 9.12 19.20 3.46
N LEU A 941 8.24 18.76 4.34
CA LEU A 941 7.43 19.64 5.19
C LEU A 941 7.54 19.25 6.67
N ASP A 942 8.60 18.51 7.00
CA ASP A 942 8.83 17.94 8.33
C ASP A 942 9.13 19.03 9.37
N ARG A 943 9.81 20.12 9.00
CA ARG A 943 10.11 21.19 9.97
C ARG A 943 8.87 21.98 10.29
N ALA A 944 8.09 22.33 9.27
CA ALA A 944 6.79 22.95 9.45
C ALA A 944 5.87 22.08 10.31
N ALA A 945 5.80 20.78 10.02
CA ALA A 945 5.04 19.83 10.82
C ALA A 945 5.48 19.84 12.30
N GLU A 946 6.80 19.77 12.55
CA GLU A 946 7.37 19.80 13.90
C GLU A 946 7.13 21.14 14.63
N ALA A 947 7.07 22.25 13.89
CA ALA A 947 6.74 23.57 14.42
C ALA A 947 5.24 23.76 14.68
N GLY A 948 4.41 22.76 14.38
CA GLY A 948 2.96 22.87 14.47
C GLY A 948 2.34 23.76 13.38
N VAL A 949 3.08 24.10 12.32
CA VAL A 949 2.55 24.80 11.15
C VAL A 949 1.58 23.84 10.44
N ARG A 950 0.29 24.18 10.50
CA ARG A 950 -0.80 23.42 9.88
C ARG A 950 -1.04 23.94 8.47
N GLY A 951 -1.40 23.09 7.50
CA GLY A 951 -1.80 23.60 6.19
C GLY A 951 -1.53 22.76 4.94
N LEU A 952 -1.42 21.44 5.03
CA LEU A 952 -1.37 20.61 3.81
C LEU A 952 -2.76 20.11 3.44
N GLY A 953 -3.37 19.30 4.31
CA GLY A 953 -4.72 18.79 4.14
C GLY A 953 -5.75 19.49 5.03
N PRO A 954 -7.05 19.26 4.78
CA PRO A 954 -8.06 19.59 5.77
C PRO A 954 -7.78 18.76 7.05
N GLU A 955 -8.23 19.21 8.21
CA GLU A 955 -7.79 18.61 9.47
C GLU A 955 -8.72 17.45 9.85
N GLY A 956 -8.16 16.35 10.35
CA GLY A 956 -8.95 15.25 10.91
C GLY A 956 -9.89 15.73 12.03
N LEU A 957 -10.67 14.82 12.59
CA LEU A 957 -11.53 15.17 13.71
C LEU A 957 -10.64 15.40 14.94
N ASP A 958 -10.75 16.54 15.61
CA ASP A 958 -10.00 16.85 16.83
C ASP A 958 -10.97 17.27 17.91
N LEU A 959 -11.04 16.48 18.98
CA LEU A 959 -12.01 16.68 20.05
C LEU A 959 -11.60 17.85 20.94
N THR A 960 -10.31 18.18 20.98
CA THR A 960 -9.75 19.16 21.92
C THR A 960 -9.96 20.61 21.50
N ARG A 961 -10.57 20.85 20.33
CA ARG A 961 -10.78 22.18 19.77
C ARG A 961 -12.04 22.26 18.93
N ASP A 962 -12.48 23.49 18.69
CA ASP A 962 -13.55 23.76 17.74
C ASP A 962 -13.05 23.59 16.29
N GLY A 963 -13.96 23.34 15.36
CA GLY A 963 -13.65 23.18 13.94
C GLY A 963 -14.91 23.09 13.07
N GLN A 964 -14.73 23.29 11.75
CA GLN A 964 -15.83 23.41 10.79
C GLN A 964 -15.86 22.29 9.73
N ASP A 965 -14.96 21.30 9.80
CA ASP A 965 -14.95 20.18 8.86
C ASP A 965 -16.27 19.40 8.87
N LEU A 966 -16.77 19.10 7.68
CA LEU A 966 -17.98 18.31 7.46
C LEU A 966 -17.64 16.82 7.29
N GLU A 967 -18.58 15.93 7.58
CA GLU A 967 -18.43 14.46 7.52
C GLU A 967 -17.80 13.97 6.21
N ALA A 968 -18.21 14.51 5.07
CA ALA A 968 -17.69 14.13 3.76
C ALA A 968 -16.17 14.32 3.62
N THR A 969 -15.57 15.16 4.48
CA THR A 969 -14.14 15.45 4.52
C THR A 969 -13.40 14.72 5.65
N LEU A 970 -14.13 14.06 6.56
CA LEU A 970 -13.58 13.42 7.76
C LEU A 970 -13.31 11.91 7.60
N ARG A 971 -13.92 11.23 6.61
CA ARG A 971 -13.67 9.79 6.39
C ARG A 971 -12.22 9.51 6.01
N ASN A 972 -11.68 8.40 6.52
CA ASN A 972 -10.27 8.00 6.42
C ASN A 972 -9.30 9.06 6.94
N ARG A 973 -9.69 9.79 7.98
CA ARG A 973 -8.85 10.81 8.62
C ARG A 973 -8.65 10.51 10.08
N ASP A 974 -7.57 11.01 10.61
CA ASP A 974 -7.24 10.79 12.02
C ASP A 974 -8.23 11.49 12.93
N VAL A 975 -8.39 10.87 14.10
CA VAL A 975 -9.13 11.40 15.23
C VAL A 975 -8.15 11.69 16.36
N ARG A 976 -8.14 12.94 16.82
CA ARG A 976 -7.31 13.41 17.94
C ARG A 976 -8.16 13.64 19.18
N GLY A 977 -7.57 13.41 20.35
CA GLY A 977 -8.28 13.48 21.63
C GLY A 977 -9.03 12.20 22.00
N MET A 978 -8.69 11.07 21.35
CA MET A 978 -9.21 9.73 21.69
C MET A 978 -8.06 8.77 22.00
N PRO A 979 -8.25 7.80 22.91
CA PRO A 979 -7.30 6.72 23.12
C PRO A 979 -7.31 5.72 21.94
N ARG A 980 -6.17 5.05 21.72
CA ARG A 980 -6.08 3.91 20.81
C ARG A 980 -6.45 2.63 21.53
N VAL A 981 -7.37 1.87 20.95
CA VAL A 981 -7.83 0.57 21.47
C VAL A 981 -7.62 -0.47 20.38
N GLY A 982 -7.10 -1.65 20.73
CA GLY A 982 -6.71 -2.67 19.76
C GLY A 982 -7.83 -3.14 18.82
N GLY A 983 -9.10 -3.04 19.24
CA GLY A 983 -10.27 -3.35 18.42
C GLY A 983 -10.91 -2.17 17.68
N GLY A 984 -10.36 -0.97 17.87
CA GLY A 984 -11.02 0.29 17.55
C GLY A 984 -12.06 0.69 18.60
N LEU A 985 -12.66 1.86 18.39
CA LEU A 985 -13.60 2.50 19.29
C LEU A 985 -14.90 2.80 18.54
N VAL A 986 -16.03 2.39 19.11
CA VAL A 986 -17.36 2.82 18.65
C VAL A 986 -17.72 4.08 19.42
N VAL A 987 -18.03 5.16 18.73
CA VAL A 987 -18.27 6.46 19.36
C VAL A 987 -19.69 6.92 19.12
N ALA A 988 -20.42 7.15 20.20
CA ALA A 988 -21.65 7.94 20.21
C ALA A 988 -21.26 9.41 20.39
N TRP A 989 -21.27 10.16 19.29
CA TRP A 989 -21.00 11.59 19.29
C TRP A 989 -22.31 12.37 19.43
N ILE A 990 -22.45 13.13 20.51
CA ILE A 990 -23.67 13.89 20.80
C ILE A 990 -23.44 15.35 20.43
N PRO A 991 -24.16 15.91 19.45
CA PRO A 991 -23.93 17.27 19.02
C PRO A 991 -24.31 18.27 20.11
N ARG A 992 -23.68 19.45 20.05
CA ARG A 992 -24.11 20.60 20.83
C ARG A 992 -25.45 21.10 20.28
N THR A 993 -26.51 21.05 21.09
CA THR A 993 -27.85 21.57 20.75
C THR A 993 -28.19 22.80 21.60
N LEU A 994 -28.99 23.69 21.03
CA LEU A 994 -29.40 24.93 21.68
C LEU A 994 -30.92 25.05 21.69
N THR A 995 -31.44 25.65 22.76
CA THR A 995 -32.83 26.07 22.85
C THR A 995 -33.10 27.24 21.90
N LYS A 996 -34.37 27.66 21.80
CA LYS A 996 -34.76 28.84 21.01
C LYS A 996 -34.13 30.14 21.50
N ASP A 997 -33.65 30.17 22.74
CA ASP A 997 -33.02 31.32 23.37
C ASP A 997 -31.47 31.29 23.28
N ASP A 998 -30.92 30.43 22.40
CA ASP A 998 -29.49 30.20 22.19
C ASP A 998 -28.72 29.67 23.43
N GLU A 999 -29.44 29.12 24.41
CA GLU A 999 -28.88 28.44 25.58
C GLU A 999 -28.66 26.95 25.31
N LEU A 1000 -27.68 26.31 25.99
CA LEU A 1000 -27.41 24.88 25.84
C LEU A 1000 -28.64 24.06 26.26
N ASP A 1001 -29.14 23.20 25.36
CA ASP A 1001 -30.28 22.32 25.67
C ASP A 1001 -29.78 21.05 26.36
N VAL A 1002 -29.58 21.13 27.67
CA VAL A 1002 -29.03 20.04 28.50
C VAL A 1002 -29.93 18.80 28.44
N ASP A 1003 -31.25 18.99 28.51
CA ASP A 1003 -32.22 17.89 28.49
C ASP A 1003 -32.20 17.14 27.17
N ASP A 1004 -32.13 17.86 26.04
CA ASP A 1004 -32.01 17.26 24.71
C ASP A 1004 -30.67 16.50 24.55
N ILE A 1005 -29.55 17.07 25.01
CA ILE A 1005 -28.23 16.42 24.96
C ILE A 1005 -28.24 15.11 25.78
N ILE A 1006 -28.75 15.15 27.02
CA ILE A 1006 -28.82 13.97 27.89
C ILE A 1006 -29.78 12.92 27.29
N GLY A 1007 -30.95 13.35 26.80
CA GLY A 1007 -31.92 12.47 26.15
C GLY A 1007 -31.35 11.78 24.91
N SER A 1008 -30.68 12.55 24.06
CA SER A 1008 -29.96 12.09 22.87
C SER A 1008 -28.83 11.11 23.21
N ALA A 1009 -28.06 11.38 24.27
CA ALA A 1009 -27.01 10.49 24.76
C ALA A 1009 -27.58 9.14 25.19
N ARG A 1010 -28.64 9.13 26.01
CA ARG A 1010 -29.32 7.90 26.46
C ARG A 1010 -29.89 7.10 25.29
N PHE A 1011 -30.54 7.77 24.35
CA PHE A 1011 -31.10 7.14 23.16
C PHE A 1011 -30.02 6.46 22.33
N ALA A 1012 -28.94 7.19 22.00
CA ALA A 1012 -27.86 6.67 21.18
C ALA A 1012 -27.12 5.52 21.87
N LEU A 1013 -26.76 5.67 23.16
CA LEU A 1013 -26.01 4.65 23.89
C LEU A 1013 -26.76 3.33 24.00
N ARG A 1014 -28.05 3.35 24.36
CA ARG A 1014 -28.86 2.13 24.45
C ARG A 1014 -28.95 1.44 23.09
N GLY A 1015 -29.31 2.18 22.04
CA GLY A 1015 -29.45 1.60 20.70
C GLY A 1015 -28.14 1.08 20.11
N ILE A 1016 -27.01 1.73 20.40
CA ILE A 1016 -25.68 1.26 19.97
C ILE A 1016 -25.27 0.03 20.76
N ARG A 1017 -25.45 0.02 22.09
CA ARG A 1017 -25.12 -1.12 22.95
C ARG A 1017 -25.92 -2.36 22.56
N ASP A 1018 -27.24 -2.22 22.41
CA ASP A 1018 -28.10 -3.30 21.91
C ASP A 1018 -27.56 -3.84 20.57
N GLY A 1019 -27.13 -2.95 19.67
CA GLY A 1019 -26.52 -3.34 18.40
C GLY A 1019 -25.17 -4.05 18.53
N LEU A 1020 -24.31 -3.64 19.47
CA LEU A 1020 -23.04 -4.32 19.72
C LEU A 1020 -23.27 -5.71 20.29
N GLU A 1021 -24.24 -5.86 21.19
CA GLU A 1021 -24.65 -7.15 21.77
C GLU A 1021 -25.28 -8.06 20.71
N ASP A 1022 -26.23 -7.55 19.91
CA ASP A 1022 -26.88 -8.26 18.80
C ASP A 1022 -25.86 -8.81 17.80
N HIS A 1023 -24.81 -8.03 17.51
CA HIS A 1023 -23.73 -8.41 16.59
C HIS A 1023 -22.53 -9.09 17.27
N ARG A 1024 -22.52 -9.25 18.59
CA ARG A 1024 -21.43 -9.79 19.42
C ARG A 1024 -20.07 -9.12 19.12
N LEU A 1025 -20.05 -7.80 19.24
CA LEU A 1025 -18.90 -6.97 18.93
C LEU A 1025 -18.22 -6.48 20.21
N PRO A 1026 -17.01 -6.95 20.55
CA PRO A 1026 -16.36 -6.64 21.84
C PRO A 1026 -15.72 -5.24 21.87
N GLN A 1027 -15.94 -4.40 20.86
CA GLN A 1027 -15.39 -3.05 20.81
C GLN A 1027 -15.79 -2.22 22.04
N GLU A 1028 -14.86 -1.39 22.49
CA GLU A 1028 -15.12 -0.40 23.52
C GLU A 1028 -16.05 0.70 22.98
N LEU A 1029 -16.87 1.26 23.87
CA LEU A 1029 -17.80 2.34 23.56
C LEU A 1029 -17.25 3.66 24.11
N ALA A 1030 -17.37 4.73 23.34
CA ALA A 1030 -17.12 6.08 23.83
C ALA A 1030 -18.33 6.98 23.62
N LEU A 1031 -18.64 7.77 24.64
CA LEU A 1031 -19.63 8.84 24.57
C LEU A 1031 -18.87 10.17 24.49
N ALA A 1032 -18.92 10.82 23.32
CA ALA A 1032 -18.32 12.14 23.14
C ALA A 1032 -19.39 13.23 23.35
N LEU A 1033 -19.23 14.03 24.40
CA LEU A 1033 -20.18 15.07 24.84
C LEU A 1033 -19.62 16.49 24.65
N PRO A 1034 -20.49 17.50 24.48
CA PRO A 1034 -20.06 18.90 24.42
C PRO A 1034 -19.30 19.36 25.67
N ALA A 1035 -18.26 20.16 25.48
CA ALA A 1035 -17.43 20.68 26.57
C ALA A 1035 -18.19 21.61 27.53
N ASP A 1036 -19.20 22.31 27.05
CA ASP A 1036 -20.06 23.21 27.82
C ASP A 1036 -21.19 22.50 28.59
N LEU A 1037 -21.37 21.19 28.43
CA LEU A 1037 -22.24 20.39 29.30
C LEU A 1037 -21.66 20.37 30.73
N PRO A 1038 -22.47 20.55 31.79
CA PRO A 1038 -22.00 20.49 33.17
C PRO A 1038 -21.27 19.18 33.48
N GLU A 1039 -20.21 19.25 34.29
CA GLU A 1039 -19.42 18.07 34.66
C GLU A 1039 -20.25 17.06 35.46
N GLU A 1040 -21.16 17.53 36.31
CA GLU A 1040 -22.08 16.68 37.07
C GLU A 1040 -22.96 15.80 36.14
N ASP A 1041 -23.49 16.36 35.05
CA ASP A 1041 -24.31 15.62 34.08
C ASP A 1041 -23.48 14.58 33.31
N ARG A 1042 -22.24 14.94 32.96
CA ARG A 1042 -21.30 14.00 32.31
C ARG A 1042 -20.97 12.82 33.23
N LEU A 1043 -20.71 13.09 34.51
CA LEU A 1043 -20.43 12.05 35.50
C LEU A 1043 -21.66 11.17 35.76
N ALA A 1044 -22.86 11.76 35.83
CA ALA A 1044 -24.10 11.01 35.97
C ALA A 1044 -24.34 10.04 34.80
N LEU A 1045 -24.08 10.47 33.56
CA LEU A 1045 -24.13 9.59 32.38
C LEU A 1045 -23.06 8.48 32.43
N ALA A 1046 -21.84 8.81 32.88
CA ALA A 1046 -20.78 7.83 33.05
C ALA A 1046 -21.15 6.74 34.07
N GLU A 1047 -21.77 7.14 35.18
CA GLU A 1047 -22.23 6.23 36.23
C GLU A 1047 -23.43 5.39 35.78
N GLU A 1048 -24.43 6.00 35.12
CA GLU A 1048 -25.62 5.30 34.60
C GLU A 1048 -25.24 4.14 33.67
N PHE A 1049 -24.25 4.34 32.79
CA PHE A 1049 -23.90 3.37 31.73
C PHE A 1049 -22.57 2.65 31.94
N GLY A 1050 -21.80 2.99 32.98
CA GLY A 1050 -20.44 2.50 33.20
C GLY A 1050 -20.33 1.05 33.71
N SER A 1051 -21.41 0.49 34.28
CA SER A 1051 -21.45 -0.88 34.80
C SER A 1051 -22.00 -1.94 33.84
N GLU A 1052 -22.37 -1.55 32.62
CA GLU A 1052 -23.16 -2.38 31.70
C GLU A 1052 -22.34 -2.85 30.48
N GLY A 1053 -21.95 -4.12 30.48
CA GLY A 1053 -21.55 -4.93 29.31
C GLY A 1053 -20.26 -4.51 28.59
N HIS A 1054 -20.24 -3.31 28.01
CA HIS A 1054 -19.12 -2.76 27.24
C HIS A 1054 -18.42 -1.65 28.04
N PRO A 1055 -17.08 -1.63 28.12
CA PRO A 1055 -16.34 -0.53 28.72
C PRO A 1055 -16.74 0.80 28.06
N LEU A 1056 -17.25 1.73 28.87
CA LEU A 1056 -17.65 3.06 28.41
C LEU A 1056 -16.59 4.10 28.78
N ARG A 1057 -16.19 4.89 27.80
CA ARG A 1057 -15.34 6.08 27.99
C ARG A 1057 -16.15 7.34 27.74
N VAL A 1058 -16.18 8.26 28.71
CA VAL A 1058 -16.74 9.59 28.48
C VAL A 1058 -15.63 10.51 27.98
N LEU A 1059 -15.84 11.06 26.80
CA LEU A 1059 -14.94 11.99 26.13
C LEU A 1059 -15.62 13.36 26.02
N VAL A 1060 -14.82 14.41 25.95
CA VAL A 1060 -15.30 15.78 25.78
C VAL A 1060 -14.87 16.30 24.42
N HIS A 1061 -15.78 16.96 23.70
CA HIS A 1061 -15.48 17.65 22.45
C HIS A 1061 -15.78 19.16 22.53
N HIS A 1062 -14.92 19.96 21.89
CA HIS A 1062 -15.06 21.42 21.85
C HIS A 1062 -15.73 21.95 20.58
N ARG A 1063 -16.24 21.07 19.71
CA ARG A 1063 -16.95 21.43 18.47
C ARG A 1063 -18.27 22.15 18.75
N LYS A 1064 -18.41 23.36 18.20
CA LYS A 1064 -19.64 24.17 18.28
C LYS A 1064 -20.61 23.92 17.14
N HIS A 1065 -20.09 23.49 15.99
CA HIS A 1065 -20.86 23.24 14.78
C HIS A 1065 -21.14 21.75 14.58
N TYR A 1066 -22.32 21.45 14.03
CA TYR A 1066 -22.66 20.09 13.66
C TYR A 1066 -21.81 19.60 12.48
N ILE A 1067 -21.36 18.35 12.54
CA ILE A 1067 -20.44 17.77 11.55
C ILE A 1067 -21.13 17.43 10.22
N PHE A 1068 -22.45 17.45 10.17
CA PHE A 1068 -23.20 17.27 8.92
C PHE A 1068 -23.83 18.59 8.46
N ASP A 1069 -23.88 18.76 7.14
CA ASP A 1069 -24.59 19.88 6.53
C ASP A 1069 -26.10 19.60 6.48
N LEU A 1070 -26.83 20.16 7.43
CA LEU A 1070 -28.29 20.01 7.56
C LEU A 1070 -29.07 20.64 6.40
N LYS A 1071 -28.42 21.45 5.53
CA LYS A 1071 -29.07 22.08 4.37
C LYS A 1071 -29.22 21.13 3.18
N ARG A 1072 -28.62 19.93 3.22
CA ARG A 1072 -28.70 18.98 2.11
C ARG A 1072 -30.09 18.33 2.03
N PRO A 1073 -30.58 18.04 0.81
CA PRO A 1073 -31.81 17.26 0.63
C PRO A 1073 -31.72 15.93 1.38
N ASN A 1074 -32.78 15.53 2.08
CA ASN A 1074 -32.89 14.30 2.88
C ASN A 1074 -32.09 14.26 4.20
N MET A 1075 -31.61 15.40 4.68
CA MET A 1075 -31.03 15.51 6.04
C MET A 1075 -32.12 15.86 7.07
N PRO A 1076 -31.95 15.45 8.34
CA PRO A 1076 -32.84 15.90 9.41
C PRO A 1076 -32.77 17.43 9.56
N HIS A 1077 -33.86 18.03 10.07
CA HIS A 1077 -33.94 19.47 10.27
C HIS A 1077 -33.17 19.95 11.52
N GLU A 1078 -32.87 19.04 12.45
CA GLU A 1078 -32.20 19.30 13.72
C GLU A 1078 -30.95 18.41 13.85
N PRO A 1079 -29.91 18.85 14.59
CA PRO A 1079 -28.75 18.03 14.89
C PRO A 1079 -29.15 16.74 15.60
N MET A 1080 -28.59 15.61 15.16
CA MET A 1080 -28.87 14.28 15.72
C MET A 1080 -27.58 13.64 16.24
N PRO A 1081 -27.65 12.65 17.15
CA PRO A 1081 -26.49 11.84 17.50
C PRO A 1081 -25.81 11.26 16.26
N VAL A 1082 -24.48 11.13 16.34
CA VAL A 1082 -23.66 10.55 15.28
C VAL A 1082 -22.99 9.30 15.80
N LEU A 1083 -23.09 8.23 15.03
CA LEU A 1083 -22.35 7.01 15.25
C LEU A 1083 -21.06 7.03 14.44
N MET A 1084 -19.94 6.83 15.13
CA MET A 1084 -18.63 6.70 14.50
C MET A 1084 -17.98 5.36 14.83
N TYR A 1085 -17.14 4.88 13.91
CA TYR A 1085 -16.16 3.84 14.19
C TYR A 1085 -14.77 4.39 13.88
N VAL A 1086 -13.92 4.37 14.89
CA VAL A 1086 -12.51 4.77 14.82
C VAL A 1086 -11.67 3.51 14.94
N ASP A 1087 -10.82 3.24 13.95
CA ASP A 1087 -10.02 2.01 13.93
C ASP A 1087 -8.87 2.05 14.97
N PRO A 1088 -8.12 0.94 15.17
CA PRO A 1088 -7.04 0.88 16.15
C PRO A 1088 -5.91 1.89 15.94
N HIS A 1089 -5.80 2.46 14.73
CA HIS A 1089 -4.80 3.46 14.38
C HIS A 1089 -5.32 4.90 14.55
N ALA A 1090 -6.48 5.07 15.16
CA ALA A 1090 -7.19 6.33 15.36
C ALA A 1090 -7.74 6.95 14.07
N VAL A 1091 -8.12 6.14 13.07
CA VAL A 1091 -8.68 6.63 11.81
C VAL A 1091 -10.21 6.50 11.81
N LEU A 1092 -10.92 7.58 11.48
CA LEU A 1092 -12.37 7.58 11.32
C LEU A 1092 -12.77 6.82 10.05
N ARG A 1093 -13.33 5.62 10.21
CA ARG A 1093 -13.80 4.78 9.08
C ARG A 1093 -15.27 4.95 8.80
N ILE A 1094 -16.07 5.15 9.85
CA ILE A 1094 -17.52 5.33 9.76
C ILE A 1094 -17.90 6.61 10.48
N CYS A 1095 -18.78 7.39 9.86
CA CYS A 1095 -19.40 8.57 10.45
C CYS A 1095 -20.80 8.68 9.83
N GLU A 1096 -21.83 8.35 10.61
CA GLU A 1096 -23.23 8.29 10.15
C GLU A 1096 -24.17 8.89 11.18
N ILE A 1097 -25.25 9.52 10.72
CA ILE A 1097 -26.32 10.00 11.59
C ILE A 1097 -27.04 8.79 12.23
N TYR A 1098 -27.23 8.86 13.54
CA TYR A 1098 -28.01 7.92 14.32
C TYR A 1098 -29.42 8.48 14.55
N ALA A 1099 -30.28 8.32 13.54
CA ALA A 1099 -31.61 8.94 13.52
C ALA A 1099 -32.57 8.31 14.55
N VAL A 1100 -33.52 9.11 15.03
CA VAL A 1100 -34.61 8.68 15.92
C VAL A 1100 -35.38 7.51 15.28
N GLY A 1101 -35.51 6.40 16.01
CA GLY A 1101 -36.14 5.16 15.53
C GLY A 1101 -35.19 4.13 14.93
N ARG A 1102 -33.91 4.46 14.68
CA ARG A 1102 -32.87 3.47 14.38
C ARG A 1102 -32.66 2.58 15.60
N ARG A 1103 -32.72 1.26 15.41
CA ARG A 1103 -32.32 0.26 16.41
C ARG A 1103 -31.07 -0.45 15.90
N GLY A 1104 -30.08 -0.66 16.78
CA GLY A 1104 -28.83 -1.33 16.45
C GLY A 1104 -27.84 -0.50 15.63
N ILE A 1105 -26.84 -1.17 15.05
CA ILE A 1105 -25.70 -0.57 14.31
C ILE A 1105 -25.78 -0.86 12.79
N PRO A 1106 -25.15 -0.06 11.91
CA PRO A 1106 -25.08 -0.35 10.47
C PRO A 1106 -24.30 -1.63 10.16
N GLU A 1107 -24.69 -2.32 9.08
CA GLU A 1107 -23.95 -3.49 8.53
C GLU A 1107 -22.47 -3.15 8.26
N ARG A 1108 -22.17 -1.92 7.83
CA ARG A 1108 -20.78 -1.44 7.66
C ARG A 1108 -20.02 -1.42 8.99
N LEU A 1109 -20.63 -0.98 10.09
CA LEU A 1109 -19.96 -0.98 11.40
C LEU A 1109 -19.77 -2.40 11.89
N ALA A 1110 -20.79 -3.25 11.75
CA ALA A 1110 -20.65 -4.66 12.08
C ALA A 1110 -19.52 -5.33 11.28
N HIS A 1111 -19.39 -5.00 10.00
CA HIS A 1111 -18.29 -5.47 9.16
C HIS A 1111 -16.93 -5.03 9.69
N TRP A 1112 -16.71 -3.72 9.89
CA TRP A 1112 -15.45 -3.20 10.44
C TRP A 1112 -15.13 -3.77 11.83
N GLY A 1113 -16.13 -3.87 12.72
CA GLY A 1113 -15.98 -4.43 14.06
C GLY A 1113 -15.62 -5.91 14.08
N ARG A 1114 -16.16 -6.73 13.16
CA ARG A 1114 -15.75 -8.13 13.03
C ARG A 1114 -14.31 -8.27 12.52
N VAL A 1115 -13.91 -7.44 11.55
CA VAL A 1115 -12.55 -7.48 10.99
C VAL A 1115 -11.48 -7.10 12.02
N PHE A 1116 -11.73 -6.06 12.82
CA PHE A 1116 -10.82 -5.59 13.87
C PHE A 1116 -11.23 -6.11 15.25
N ARG A 1117 -11.75 -7.33 15.34
CA ARG A 1117 -12.06 -7.90 16.65
C ARG A 1117 -10.75 -8.12 17.44
N PRO A 1118 -10.61 -7.57 18.66
CA PRO A 1118 -9.46 -7.79 19.53
C PRO A 1118 -9.36 -9.27 19.95
N LEU A 1119 -8.14 -9.69 20.30
CA LEU A 1119 -7.80 -11.01 20.81
C LEU A 1119 -8.20 -11.21 22.27
#